data_AF-A0A1F9CQB3-F1
#
_entry.id   AF-A0A1F9CQB3-F1
#
_cell.length_a   1.000
_cell.length_b   1.000
_cell.length_c   1.000
_cell.angle_alpha   90.00
_cell.angle_beta   90.00
_cell.angle_gamma   90.00
#
_symmetry.space_group_name_H-M   'P 1'
#
loop_
_entity.id
_entity.type
_entity.pdbx_description
1 polymer ?
#
loop_
_entity_poly.entity_id
_entity_poly.type
_entity_poly.pdbx_seq_one_letter_code
_entity_poly.pdbx_strand_id
1 'polypeptide(L)'
;MQSAHARKPTDDLHVAPPGLAVEHFRQLAVRGLGNGENSYAHSMAWFKGRLFVGTMRNTMCLLKRSGRALPPPQMECWPVIAEDPMPPERMRAEIWRYTPEHGAWTRIYRSPMITRDGQEVMRDVGYRGMCVFRGKSDPSDALYVASASGTGLRILRSLDGETFEEVGKPGLGDPRLASCRSLLSLRGKLYATPVGTEGKNPNESERPVIFETDDPVKGPWREACEVGFGDPDNRAIAEMCAFNGYLYAGTLNPTAGFQLWKTRGEGAPPYAWTRVMTLGAYRGYINEGTASLCVFGDALYIGTGVAGGGYNRYHKIGPAPAELIRLYPDDTWDLAVGAPRITPQGIKLPVSGLGPGFGNALNGYFWRMGVHEGWLYVGTYNAAAWFPFIPVKIPEEYLQLLKLRDTDEFVAQYGGCHLWRTHDGEEFVPVTTDGFGTLYNFGIRQLVSTPAGLFVGTANPFGPEVGVKRNGAWAYEENPRGGMEVWLGRRSAEGEPPAISRSRTTAVSQQRGMMSKLARFFMQWIYGHLTEDFYEGSGFTQMGLWQPGVVSGKKACEDLVEELLRLVPEHQGPVLDVACGKGATTAVLARHFPPASIFGIDAVPGALDEARQRLPECTFRVMSSTRLEYPDAFFRLVMCVEQAAYFDTRREFIREALRVLEPGGHLVLSDILYTRDGDAMSPDRCTHNHLSGPAAYVRLLEREGFKRVHVIDATDRCARTYQTRITRHLLDRFRAAEIGEGDFNTLMAMISRHVLFLHRYVLVSATKF
;
A
#
# COMPACT_ATOMS: atom_id res chain seq x y z
N MET A 1 -17.18 -39.57 1.32
CA MET A 1 -17.90 -39.24 0.07
C MET A 1 -18.75 -38.00 0.33
N GLN A 2 -18.20 -36.82 0.02
CA GLN A 2 -18.88 -35.52 0.16
C GLN A 2 -18.85 -34.85 -1.21
N SER A 3 -20.02 -34.40 -1.66
CA SER A 3 -20.25 -33.82 -2.98
C SER A 3 -19.60 -32.44 -3.10
N ALA A 4 -18.60 -32.32 -3.97
CA ALA A 4 -18.10 -31.04 -4.44
C ALA A 4 -19.22 -30.32 -5.24
N HIS A 5 -19.63 -29.14 -4.78
CA HIS A 5 -20.46 -28.24 -5.56
C HIS A 5 -19.59 -27.58 -6.63
N ALA A 6 -19.60 -28.15 -7.84
CA ALA A 6 -19.10 -27.49 -9.03
C ALA A 6 -19.94 -26.23 -9.29
N ARG A 7 -19.31 -25.04 -9.20
CA ARG A 7 -19.90 -23.78 -9.64
C ARG A 7 -20.15 -23.88 -11.16
N LYS A 8 -21.39 -23.67 -11.60
CA LYS A 8 -21.71 -23.51 -13.02
C LYS A 8 -21.11 -22.18 -13.51
N PRO A 9 -20.52 -22.11 -14.72
CA PRO A 9 -20.14 -20.85 -15.34
C PRO A 9 -21.43 -20.10 -15.69
N THR A 10 -21.62 -18.90 -15.14
CA THR A 10 -22.60 -17.95 -15.65
C THR A 10 -21.98 -17.24 -16.85
N ASP A 11 -22.58 -17.43 -18.02
CA ASP A 11 -22.36 -16.62 -19.22
C ASP A 11 -22.63 -15.14 -18.92
N ASP A 12 -21.89 -14.27 -19.60
CA ASP A 12 -21.73 -12.80 -19.44
C ASP A 12 -20.66 -12.32 -18.45
N LEU A 13 -19.39 -12.67 -18.71
CA LEU A 13 -18.23 -11.95 -18.20
C LEU A 13 -18.14 -10.57 -18.86
N HIS A 14 -18.89 -9.60 -18.35
CA HIS A 14 -18.44 -8.21 -18.42
C HIS A 14 -17.07 -8.12 -17.74
N VAL A 15 -15.99 -8.15 -18.52
CA VAL A 15 -14.63 -7.91 -18.02
C VAL A 15 -14.64 -6.52 -17.38
N ALA A 16 -14.51 -6.45 -16.06
CA ALA A 16 -14.48 -5.19 -15.34
C ALA A 16 -13.38 -4.30 -15.96
N PRO A 17 -13.63 -2.98 -16.12
CA PRO A 17 -12.64 -2.08 -16.68
C PRO A 17 -11.33 -2.16 -15.87
N PRO A 18 -10.15 -2.05 -16.51
CA PRO A 18 -8.89 -2.12 -15.78
C PRO A 18 -8.84 -0.98 -14.76
N GLY A 19 -8.61 -1.32 -13.49
CA GLY A 19 -8.73 -0.39 -12.36
C GLY A 19 -7.89 0.89 -12.51
N LEU A 20 -8.15 1.88 -11.65
CA LEU A 20 -7.38 3.13 -11.58
C LEU A 20 -5.98 2.90 -11.00
N ALA A 21 -4.95 3.22 -11.77
CA ALA A 21 -3.53 3.26 -11.37
C ALA A 21 -3.12 4.71 -11.08
N VAL A 22 -1.92 4.95 -10.51
CA VAL A 22 -1.50 6.28 -10.00
C VAL A 22 -1.64 7.41 -11.01
N GLU A 23 -1.35 7.13 -12.28
CA GLU A 23 -1.44 8.07 -13.40
C GLU A 23 -2.86 8.58 -13.67
N HIS A 24 -3.88 7.87 -13.17
CA HIS A 24 -5.28 8.28 -13.28
C HIS A 24 -5.71 9.25 -12.17
N PHE A 25 -4.86 9.47 -11.16
CA PHE A 25 -5.18 10.33 -10.02
C PHE A 25 -4.64 11.74 -10.22
N ARG A 26 -5.56 12.72 -10.23
CA ARG A 26 -5.23 14.13 -10.23
C ARG A 26 -5.41 14.72 -8.84
N GLN A 27 -4.40 15.45 -8.36
CA GLN A 27 -4.51 16.19 -7.11
C GLN A 27 -5.51 17.36 -7.27
N LEU A 28 -6.46 17.48 -6.36
CA LEU A 28 -7.46 18.54 -6.32
C LEU A 28 -7.25 19.52 -5.17
N ALA A 29 -6.73 19.05 -4.04
CA ALA A 29 -6.43 19.86 -2.89
C ALA A 29 -4.99 19.62 -2.45
N VAL A 30 -4.29 20.71 -2.17
CA VAL A 30 -2.94 20.75 -1.62
C VAL A 30 -2.92 21.54 -0.33
N ARG A 31 -1.91 21.30 0.50
CA ARG A 31 -1.61 22.12 1.68
C ARG A 31 -2.83 22.30 2.60
N GLY A 32 -3.60 21.24 2.84
CA GLY A 32 -4.80 21.30 3.68
C GLY A 32 -5.84 22.32 3.23
N LEU A 33 -6.05 22.52 1.93
CA LEU A 33 -6.94 23.54 1.35
C LEU A 33 -6.52 24.98 1.67
N GLY A 34 -5.21 25.22 1.81
CA GLY A 34 -4.63 26.56 1.79
C GLY A 34 -3.44 26.74 2.74
N ASN A 35 -3.62 26.45 4.03
CA ASN A 35 -2.67 26.87 5.06
C ASN A 35 -1.99 25.73 5.83
N GLY A 36 -2.20 24.48 5.43
CA GLY A 36 -1.55 23.29 6.00
C GLY A 36 -2.06 22.84 7.38
N GLU A 37 -3.02 23.56 7.97
CA GLU A 37 -3.53 23.25 9.30
C GLU A 37 -4.65 22.22 9.30
N ASN A 38 -5.36 22.07 8.17
CA ASN A 38 -6.30 20.96 7.99
C ASN A 38 -5.49 19.67 7.83
N SER A 39 -5.22 19.00 8.95
CA SER A 39 -4.37 17.82 8.98
C SER A 39 -5.00 16.65 8.24
N TYR A 40 -6.30 16.38 8.46
CA TYR A 40 -6.99 15.19 7.95
C TYR A 40 -8.19 15.57 7.08
N ALA A 41 -8.36 14.90 5.94
CA ALA A 41 -9.65 14.76 5.26
C ALA A 41 -10.49 13.74 6.06
N HIS A 42 -11.02 14.17 7.19
CA HIS A 42 -11.46 13.28 8.26
C HIS A 42 -12.76 12.53 7.93
N SER A 43 -13.67 13.21 7.24
CA SER A 43 -14.89 12.65 6.66
C SER A 43 -15.12 13.19 5.25
N MET A 44 -15.76 12.39 4.40
CA MET A 44 -16.17 12.81 3.06
C MET A 44 -17.53 12.21 2.72
N ALA A 45 -18.35 12.95 1.97
CA ALA A 45 -19.62 12.45 1.43
C ALA A 45 -19.94 13.12 0.10
N TRP A 46 -20.61 12.37 -0.79
CA TRP A 46 -21.18 12.93 -2.01
C TRP A 46 -22.62 13.34 -1.75
N PHE A 47 -22.94 14.61 -1.97
CA PHE A 47 -24.28 15.14 -1.74
C PHE A 47 -24.62 16.19 -2.81
N LYS A 48 -25.79 16.06 -3.43
CA LYS A 48 -26.28 16.97 -4.48
C LYS A 48 -25.22 17.32 -5.55
N GLY A 49 -24.56 16.29 -6.09
CA GLY A 49 -23.57 16.42 -7.17
C GLY A 49 -22.21 16.99 -6.75
N ARG A 50 -21.95 17.13 -5.45
CA ARG A 50 -20.74 17.77 -4.92
C ARG A 50 -20.10 16.91 -3.85
N LEU A 51 -18.78 17.02 -3.72
CA LEU A 51 -18.04 16.36 -2.65
C LEU A 51 -17.94 17.30 -1.45
N PHE A 52 -18.29 16.80 -0.27
CA PHE A 52 -18.10 17.48 1.00
C PHE A 52 -16.96 16.82 1.76
N VAL A 53 -16.13 17.63 2.40
CA VAL A 53 -14.97 17.18 3.19
C VAL A 53 -15.00 17.85 4.55
N GLY A 54 -15.11 17.05 5.62
CA GLY A 54 -14.98 17.49 7.00
C GLY A 54 -13.53 17.36 7.45
N THR A 55 -12.94 18.45 7.93
CA THR A 55 -11.52 18.46 8.31
C THR A 55 -11.33 18.13 9.80
N MET A 56 -10.10 17.76 10.16
CA MET A 56 -9.62 17.86 11.55
C MET A 56 -8.35 18.68 11.56
N ARG A 57 -8.31 19.72 12.41
CA ARG A 57 -7.24 20.72 12.38
C ARG A 57 -6.16 20.45 13.41
N ASN A 58 -4.91 20.76 13.04
CA ASN A 58 -3.74 20.80 13.92
C ASN A 58 -3.66 19.59 14.87
N THR A 59 -3.88 18.40 14.31
CA THR A 59 -3.97 17.14 15.09
C THR A 59 -2.70 16.85 15.89
N MET A 60 -1.54 17.26 15.40
CA MET A 60 -0.27 17.16 16.12
C MET A 60 -0.28 18.03 17.39
N CYS A 61 -0.89 19.22 17.36
CA CYS A 61 -1.00 20.08 18.53
C CYS A 61 -1.95 19.49 19.58
N LEU A 62 -3.06 18.89 19.14
CA LEU A 62 -3.96 18.13 20.01
C LEU A 62 -3.25 16.95 20.67
N LEU A 63 -2.42 16.22 19.90
CA LEU A 63 -1.67 15.08 20.41
C LEU A 63 -0.68 15.51 21.49
N LYS A 64 0.08 16.60 21.28
CA LYS A 64 1.02 17.15 22.27
C LYS A 64 0.31 17.51 23.57
N ARG A 65 -0.78 18.27 23.48
CA ARG A 65 -1.57 18.72 24.65
C ARG A 65 -2.20 17.57 25.42
N SER A 66 -2.62 16.51 24.73
CA SER A 66 -3.20 15.33 25.39
C SER A 66 -2.19 14.52 26.21
N GLY A 67 -0.88 14.76 26.02
CA GLY A 67 0.21 14.07 26.73
C GLY A 67 0.46 12.62 26.29
N ARG A 68 0.12 12.24 25.04
CA ARG A 68 -0.04 10.81 24.63
C ARG A 68 0.82 10.33 23.46
N ALA A 69 1.95 10.99 23.21
CA ALA A 69 2.98 10.53 22.27
C ALA A 69 4.06 9.63 22.93
N LEU A 70 4.15 9.69 24.26
CA LEU A 70 5.17 9.13 25.15
C LEU A 70 4.44 8.37 26.30
N PRO A 71 5.12 7.70 27.27
CA PRO A 71 6.56 7.45 27.41
C PRO A 71 6.91 5.94 27.44
N PRO A 72 8.20 5.56 27.49
CA PRO A 72 9.41 6.37 27.30
C PRO A 72 9.85 6.43 25.82
N PRO A 73 10.91 7.18 25.46
CA PRO A 73 11.59 8.22 26.24
C PRO A 73 10.90 9.57 25.99
N GLN A 74 11.52 10.50 25.24
CA GLN A 74 11.01 11.82 24.87
C GLN A 74 11.41 12.12 23.42
N MET A 75 10.49 12.62 22.58
CA MET A 75 10.81 13.05 21.20
C MET A 75 11.98 14.05 21.19
N GLU A 76 12.92 13.90 20.26
CA GLU A 76 14.05 14.83 20.11
C GLU A 76 13.60 16.21 19.63
N CYS A 77 12.56 16.23 18.81
CA CYS A 77 11.89 17.42 18.33
C CYS A 77 10.41 17.11 18.16
N TRP A 78 9.53 18.03 18.54
CA TRP A 78 8.12 17.88 18.20
C TRP A 78 7.94 18.13 16.69
N PRO A 79 7.18 17.31 15.94
CA PRO A 79 7.23 17.38 14.48
C PRO A 79 6.80 18.71 13.86
N VAL A 80 5.97 19.49 14.53
CA VAL A 80 5.47 20.79 14.05
C VAL A 80 5.55 21.83 15.15
N ILE A 81 5.39 23.12 14.83
CA ILE A 81 5.23 24.14 15.86
C ILE A 81 3.87 23.93 16.54
N ALA A 82 3.92 23.51 17.80
CA ALA A 82 2.74 23.35 18.64
C ALA A 82 2.82 24.37 19.79
N GLU A 83 2.32 25.57 19.51
CA GLU A 83 2.08 26.65 20.47
C GLU A 83 1.25 26.13 21.66
N ASP A 84 1.58 26.61 22.86
CA ASP A 84 0.88 26.23 24.08
C ASP A 84 0.57 27.48 24.93
N PRO A 85 -0.71 27.91 25.02
CA PRO A 85 -1.87 27.33 24.34
C PRO A 85 -1.92 27.72 22.85
N MET A 86 -2.28 26.77 21.98
CA MET A 86 -2.59 27.07 20.58
C MET A 86 -3.84 27.98 20.52
N PRO A 87 -3.80 29.09 19.78
CA PRO A 87 -4.91 30.03 19.78
C PRO A 87 -6.17 29.39 19.14
N PRO A 88 -7.35 29.46 19.82
CA PRO A 88 -8.54 28.69 19.47
C PRO A 88 -9.04 28.86 18.04
N GLU A 89 -8.82 30.02 17.42
CA GLU A 89 -9.23 30.32 16.05
C GLU A 89 -8.58 29.39 15.02
N ARG A 90 -7.31 28.99 15.23
CA ARG A 90 -6.58 28.07 14.35
C ARG A 90 -7.06 26.63 14.46
N MET A 91 -7.76 26.30 15.54
CA MET A 91 -8.26 24.95 15.84
C MET A 91 -9.69 24.70 15.36
N ARG A 92 -10.40 25.72 14.88
CA ARG A 92 -11.81 25.64 14.45
C ARG A 92 -11.95 24.74 13.22
N ALA A 93 -12.58 23.58 13.38
CA ALA A 93 -12.86 22.65 12.29
C ALA A 93 -13.60 23.30 11.11
N GLU A 94 -13.42 22.76 9.91
CA GLU A 94 -14.03 23.29 8.69
C GLU A 94 -14.76 22.19 7.90
N ILE A 95 -15.80 22.59 7.17
CA ILE A 95 -16.41 21.78 6.12
C ILE A 95 -16.17 22.50 4.80
N TRP A 96 -15.62 21.76 3.85
CA TRP A 96 -15.32 22.23 2.51
C TRP A 96 -16.14 21.47 1.47
N ARG A 97 -16.44 22.15 0.38
CA ARG A 97 -17.18 21.60 -0.75
C ARG A 97 -16.38 21.73 -2.03
N TYR A 98 -16.30 20.66 -2.79
CA TYR A 98 -15.77 20.66 -4.15
C TYR A 98 -16.92 20.51 -5.16
N THR A 99 -16.94 21.40 -6.14
CA THR A 99 -17.93 21.42 -7.22
C THR A 99 -17.22 20.99 -8.52
N PRO A 100 -17.43 19.74 -8.99
CA PRO A 100 -16.72 19.19 -10.15
C PRO A 100 -16.86 20.04 -11.42
N GLU A 101 -18.03 20.66 -11.63
CA GLU A 101 -18.37 21.43 -12.83
C GLU A 101 -17.42 22.60 -13.07
N HIS A 102 -16.90 23.20 -12.01
CA HIS A 102 -15.96 24.34 -12.09
C HIS A 102 -14.59 24.04 -11.47
N GLY A 103 -14.40 22.83 -10.93
CA GLY A 103 -13.16 22.43 -10.28
C GLY A 103 -12.79 23.26 -9.05
N ALA A 104 -13.75 23.87 -8.36
CA ALA A 104 -13.52 24.85 -7.31
C ALA A 104 -13.85 24.31 -5.92
N TRP A 105 -13.07 24.76 -4.93
CA TRP A 105 -13.29 24.52 -3.51
C TRP A 105 -13.94 25.73 -2.84
N THR A 106 -14.90 25.49 -1.96
CA THR A 106 -15.54 26.52 -1.12
C THR A 106 -15.58 26.05 0.32
N ARG A 107 -15.11 26.88 1.27
CA ARG A 107 -15.34 26.63 2.70
C ARG A 107 -16.74 27.08 3.05
N ILE A 108 -17.63 26.12 3.26
CA ILE A 108 -19.06 26.38 3.52
C ILE A 108 -19.36 26.50 5.02
N TYR A 109 -18.54 25.90 5.87
CA TYR A 109 -18.74 25.95 7.32
C TYR A 109 -17.40 26.04 8.05
N ARG A 110 -17.40 26.82 9.14
CA ARG A 110 -16.31 26.87 10.11
C ARG A 110 -16.93 26.80 11.50
N SER A 111 -16.44 25.88 12.33
CA SER A 111 -16.89 25.71 13.72
C SER A 111 -17.00 27.07 14.43
N PRO A 112 -18.06 27.35 15.20
CA PRO A 112 -18.15 28.60 15.96
C PRO A 112 -17.15 28.65 17.12
N MET A 113 -16.93 29.85 17.63
CA MET A 113 -16.37 30.10 18.95
C MET A 113 -17.50 30.09 19.97
N ILE A 114 -17.23 29.63 21.18
CA ILE A 114 -18.16 29.64 22.31
C ILE A 114 -17.46 30.09 23.58
N THR A 115 -18.21 30.66 24.50
CA THR A 115 -17.69 31.00 25.84
C THR A 115 -17.88 29.81 26.78
N ARG A 116 -16.80 29.36 27.42
CA ARG A 116 -16.81 28.32 28.46
C ARG A 116 -15.92 28.77 29.61
N ASP A 117 -16.45 28.75 30.83
CA ASP A 117 -15.74 29.16 32.05
C ASP A 117 -15.08 30.56 31.93
N GLY A 118 -15.78 31.48 31.25
CA GLY A 118 -15.31 32.84 31.00
C GLY A 118 -14.24 32.98 29.90
N GLN A 119 -13.86 31.90 29.22
CA GLN A 119 -12.88 31.90 28.13
C GLN A 119 -13.52 31.55 26.78
N GLU A 120 -13.06 32.22 25.72
CA GLU A 120 -13.44 31.90 24.35
C GLU A 120 -12.70 30.65 23.89
N VAL A 121 -13.45 29.60 23.55
CA VAL A 121 -12.92 28.32 23.05
C VAL A 121 -13.61 27.92 21.75
N MET A 122 -12.92 27.13 20.93
CA MET A 122 -13.51 26.56 19.70
C MET A 122 -14.55 25.49 20.05
N ARG A 123 -15.69 25.48 19.35
CA ARG A 123 -16.72 24.46 19.57
C ARG A 123 -16.27 23.07 19.12
N ASP A 124 -15.77 22.92 17.91
CA ASP A 124 -15.31 21.65 17.33
C ASP A 124 -13.89 21.77 16.76
N VAL A 125 -13.13 20.69 16.89
CA VAL A 125 -11.76 20.55 16.35
C VAL A 125 -11.70 19.59 15.15
N GLY A 126 -12.78 18.85 14.88
CA GLY A 126 -12.94 18.15 13.60
C GLY A 126 -14.37 17.70 13.29
N TYR A 127 -14.57 17.22 12.06
CA TYR A 127 -15.81 16.57 11.60
C TYR A 127 -15.49 15.15 11.14
N ARG A 128 -15.85 14.16 11.96
CA ARG A 128 -15.30 12.79 11.91
C ARG A 128 -16.13 11.80 11.11
N GLY A 129 -17.44 12.05 10.97
CA GLY A 129 -18.38 11.23 10.22
C GLY A 129 -19.29 12.11 9.37
N MET A 130 -19.59 11.65 8.15
CA MET A 130 -20.56 12.26 7.25
C MET A 130 -21.42 11.17 6.64
N CYS A 131 -22.72 11.39 6.58
CA CYS A 131 -23.68 10.47 5.98
C CYS A 131 -24.82 11.25 5.35
N VAL A 132 -25.28 10.81 4.19
CA VAL A 132 -26.56 11.28 3.63
C VAL A 132 -27.67 10.41 4.20
N PHE A 133 -28.71 11.05 4.73
CA PHE A 133 -29.86 10.38 5.32
C PHE A 133 -31.09 11.27 5.23
N ARG A 134 -32.28 10.65 5.23
CA ARG A 134 -33.55 11.35 5.32
C ARG A 134 -34.29 10.86 6.55
N GLY A 135 -34.24 11.66 7.62
CA GLY A 135 -35.03 11.43 8.82
C GLY A 135 -36.51 11.70 8.57
N LYS A 136 -37.38 11.21 9.45
CA LYS A 136 -38.85 11.39 9.33
C LYS A 136 -39.28 12.85 9.27
N SER A 137 -38.58 13.75 9.95
CA SER A 137 -38.86 15.19 9.92
C SER A 137 -38.12 15.93 8.80
N ASP A 138 -37.33 15.25 7.98
CA ASP A 138 -36.62 15.89 6.87
C ASP A 138 -37.51 15.98 5.62
N PRO A 139 -37.65 17.18 5.02
CA PRO A 139 -38.41 17.34 3.78
C PRO A 139 -37.75 16.66 2.57
N SER A 140 -36.43 16.46 2.61
CA SER A 140 -35.61 15.84 1.57
C SER A 140 -34.39 15.15 2.19
N ASP A 141 -33.58 14.47 1.37
CA ASP A 141 -32.27 13.99 1.83
C ASP A 141 -31.43 15.14 2.40
N ALA A 142 -30.77 14.86 3.52
CA ALA A 142 -29.92 15.80 4.23
C ALA A 142 -28.53 15.22 4.45
N LEU A 143 -27.53 16.09 4.50
CA LEU A 143 -26.17 15.75 4.90
C LEU A 143 -26.05 15.88 6.43
N TYR A 144 -25.75 14.76 7.09
CA TYR A 144 -25.50 14.70 8.52
C TYR A 144 -24.00 14.61 8.80
N VAL A 145 -23.51 15.37 9.78
CA VAL A 145 -22.09 15.48 10.11
C VAL A 145 -21.88 15.33 11.61
N ALA A 146 -21.08 14.35 12.05
CA ALA A 146 -20.71 14.19 13.45
C ALA A 146 -19.43 14.97 13.78
N SER A 147 -19.45 15.74 14.87
CA SER A 147 -18.29 16.49 15.32
C SER A 147 -17.27 15.67 16.13
N ALA A 148 -16.09 16.24 16.28
CA ALA A 148 -15.08 15.89 17.26
C ALA A 148 -14.77 17.16 18.07
N SER A 149 -14.96 17.10 19.39
CA SER A 149 -15.01 18.26 20.26
C SER A 149 -14.61 17.92 21.69
N GLY A 150 -13.94 18.86 22.38
CA GLY A 150 -13.74 18.81 23.84
C GLY A 150 -14.90 19.38 24.66
N THR A 151 -15.99 19.80 24.00
CA THR A 151 -17.17 20.43 24.61
C THR A 151 -18.45 19.61 24.37
N GLY A 152 -18.29 18.33 24.04
CA GLY A 152 -19.39 17.39 23.80
C GLY A 152 -19.68 17.17 22.31
N LEU A 153 -19.96 15.92 21.94
CA LEU A 153 -20.37 15.51 20.60
C LEU A 153 -21.66 16.21 20.17
N ARG A 154 -21.74 16.62 18.90
CA ARG A 154 -22.97 17.07 18.25
C ARG A 154 -23.10 16.55 16.83
N ILE A 155 -24.32 16.53 16.33
CA ILE A 155 -24.65 16.22 14.94
C ILE A 155 -25.10 17.52 14.27
N LEU A 156 -24.50 17.84 13.14
CA LEU A 156 -24.95 18.91 12.25
C LEU A 156 -25.78 18.31 11.12
N ARG A 157 -26.77 19.06 10.64
CA ARG A 157 -27.61 18.72 9.49
C ARG A 157 -27.55 19.86 8.47
N SER A 158 -27.51 19.52 7.19
CA SER A 158 -27.70 20.45 6.09
C SER A 158 -28.65 19.88 5.04
N LEU A 159 -29.73 20.61 4.73
CA LEU A 159 -30.68 20.24 3.68
C LEU A 159 -30.24 20.69 2.30
N ASP A 160 -29.46 21.77 2.21
CA ASP A 160 -29.04 22.44 0.98
C ASP A 160 -27.58 22.17 0.61
N GLY A 161 -26.74 21.80 1.58
CA GLY A 161 -25.29 21.71 1.42
C GLY A 161 -24.58 23.06 1.57
N GLU A 162 -25.25 24.07 2.12
CA GLU A 162 -24.74 25.43 2.33
C GLU A 162 -24.87 25.84 3.80
N THR A 163 -26.04 25.61 4.38
CA THR A 163 -26.37 25.98 5.77
C THR A 163 -26.36 24.73 6.66
N PHE A 164 -25.76 24.86 7.84
CA PHE A 164 -25.68 23.77 8.82
C PHE A 164 -26.29 24.19 10.15
N GLU A 165 -27.18 23.36 10.65
CA GLU A 165 -27.80 23.52 11.97
C GLU A 165 -27.47 22.32 12.87
N GLU A 166 -27.57 22.50 14.18
CA GLU A 166 -27.35 21.42 15.14
C GLU A 166 -28.66 20.66 15.42
N VAL A 167 -28.60 19.33 15.37
CA VAL A 167 -29.73 18.41 15.61
C VAL A 167 -29.32 17.28 16.56
N GLY A 168 -30.28 16.50 17.08
CA GLY A 168 -30.00 15.23 17.78
C GLY A 168 -29.98 15.27 19.31
N LYS A 169 -31.00 15.86 19.93
CA LYS A 169 -31.19 15.89 21.40
C LYS A 169 -32.65 15.56 21.77
N PRO A 170 -32.92 14.79 22.84
CA PRO A 170 -31.96 14.08 23.70
C PRO A 170 -31.31 12.89 22.98
N GLY A 171 -30.10 12.52 23.43
CA GLY A 171 -29.28 11.51 22.76
C GLY A 171 -27.79 11.72 23.03
N LEU A 172 -27.01 11.89 21.96
CA LEU A 172 -25.54 11.91 21.90
C LEU A 172 -24.81 13.03 22.69
N GLY A 173 -25.53 13.80 23.52
CA GLY A 173 -25.07 15.07 24.11
C GLY A 173 -24.49 15.02 25.53
N ASP A 174 -24.11 13.84 26.06
CA ASP A 174 -23.26 13.73 27.25
C ASP A 174 -21.94 14.47 26.99
N PRO A 175 -21.55 15.47 27.83
CA PRO A 175 -20.34 16.27 27.59
C PRO A 175 -19.05 15.45 27.64
N ARG A 176 -19.09 14.22 28.16
CA ARG A 176 -17.95 13.27 28.17
C ARG A 176 -17.73 12.61 26.81
N LEU A 177 -18.76 12.52 25.97
CA LEU A 177 -18.63 12.04 24.60
C LEU A 177 -17.97 13.12 23.76
N ALA A 178 -16.81 12.82 23.21
CA ALA A 178 -15.98 13.79 22.50
C ALA A 178 -16.11 13.67 20.98
N SER A 179 -16.53 12.51 20.46
CA SER A 179 -16.50 12.26 19.02
C SER A 179 -17.39 11.08 18.62
N CYS A 180 -17.51 10.81 17.33
CA CYS A 180 -18.25 9.67 16.78
C CYS A 180 -17.35 8.87 15.83
N ARG A 181 -17.14 7.57 16.09
CA ARG A 181 -16.23 6.72 15.30
C ARG A 181 -16.77 6.43 13.90
N SER A 182 -18.10 6.29 13.77
CA SER A 182 -18.80 5.95 12.52
C SER A 182 -20.24 6.53 12.54
N LEU A 183 -20.73 6.93 11.36
CA LEU A 183 -22.13 7.29 11.10
C LEU A 183 -22.61 6.46 9.90
N LEU A 184 -23.73 5.76 10.04
CA LEU A 184 -24.25 4.86 9.01
C LEU A 184 -25.77 4.99 8.86
N SER A 185 -26.24 5.21 7.64
CA SER A 185 -27.66 5.08 7.29
C SER A 185 -27.95 3.64 6.87
N LEU A 186 -28.96 3.03 7.49
CA LEU A 186 -29.42 1.69 7.13
C LEU A 186 -30.91 1.55 7.46
N ARG A 187 -31.71 1.07 6.49
CA ARG A 187 -33.13 0.74 6.67
C ARG A 187 -33.95 1.86 7.33
N GLY A 188 -33.78 3.08 6.86
CA GLY A 188 -34.53 4.25 7.35
C GLY A 188 -34.11 4.70 8.77
N LYS A 189 -32.96 4.24 9.26
CA LYS A 189 -32.37 4.66 10.53
C LYS A 189 -30.96 5.19 10.34
N LEU A 190 -30.57 6.10 11.21
CA LEU A 190 -29.21 6.60 11.36
C LEU A 190 -28.59 6.00 12.61
N TYR A 191 -27.43 5.36 12.44
CA TYR A 191 -26.65 4.75 13.51
C TYR A 191 -25.39 5.58 13.80
N ALA A 192 -25.04 5.71 15.09
CA ALA A 192 -23.87 6.44 15.55
C ALA A 192 -23.09 5.64 16.61
N THR A 193 -21.76 5.67 16.53
CA THR A 193 -20.86 5.06 17.52
C THR A 193 -20.05 6.13 18.29
N PRO A 194 -20.64 6.77 19.31
CA PRO A 194 -19.94 7.78 20.06
C PRO A 194 -18.77 7.22 20.87
N VAL A 195 -17.73 8.04 21.01
CA VAL A 195 -16.52 7.79 21.80
C VAL A 195 -16.14 9.03 22.59
N GLY A 196 -15.35 8.86 23.62
CA GLY A 196 -14.94 9.92 24.54
C GLY A 196 -15.23 9.54 25.98
N THR A 197 -14.32 9.92 26.85
CA THR A 197 -14.44 9.77 28.30
C THR A 197 -13.58 10.84 28.94
N GLU A 198 -14.08 11.49 29.99
CA GLU A 198 -13.38 12.57 30.68
C GLU A 198 -11.97 12.13 31.14
N GLY A 199 -10.95 12.93 30.79
CA GLY A 199 -9.56 12.68 31.16
C GLY A 199 -8.87 11.49 30.49
N LYS A 200 -9.56 10.65 29.69
CA LYS A 200 -9.03 9.40 29.09
C LYS A 200 -8.89 9.49 27.56
N ASN A 201 -8.49 8.40 26.91
CA ASN A 201 -8.29 8.32 25.46
C ASN A 201 -9.58 8.66 24.69
N PRO A 202 -9.66 9.73 23.87
CA PRO A 202 -10.88 10.13 23.16
C PRO A 202 -11.17 9.28 21.89
N ASN A 203 -10.49 8.14 21.75
CA ASN A 203 -10.88 7.07 20.82
C ASN A 203 -11.50 5.86 21.55
N GLU A 204 -11.53 5.88 22.88
CA GLU A 204 -12.18 4.89 23.72
C GLU A 204 -13.41 5.49 24.41
N SER A 205 -14.24 4.61 24.97
CA SER A 205 -15.40 4.94 25.79
C SER A 205 -15.44 3.99 26.99
N GLU A 206 -15.80 4.51 28.16
CA GLU A 206 -16.22 3.69 29.30
C GLU A 206 -17.57 3.01 29.09
N ARG A 207 -18.40 3.55 28.19
CA ARG A 207 -19.68 2.96 27.79
C ARG A 207 -19.77 2.89 26.26
N PRO A 208 -19.08 1.94 25.61
CA PRO A 208 -19.16 1.80 24.16
C PRO A 208 -20.53 1.23 23.77
N VAL A 209 -21.30 2.00 23.03
CA VAL A 209 -22.68 1.68 22.63
C VAL A 209 -22.96 2.22 21.23
N ILE A 210 -23.87 1.57 20.51
CA ILE A 210 -24.43 2.07 19.24
C ILE A 210 -25.72 2.81 19.57
N PHE A 211 -25.87 4.04 19.11
CA PHE A 211 -27.16 4.73 19.13
C PHE A 211 -27.84 4.66 17.78
N GLU A 212 -29.16 4.54 17.77
CA GLU A 212 -29.99 4.63 16.57
C GLU A 212 -31.10 5.68 16.69
N THR A 213 -31.52 6.23 15.56
CA THR A 213 -32.72 7.06 15.45
C THR A 213 -33.27 7.02 14.02
N ASP A 214 -34.59 7.17 13.85
CA ASP A 214 -35.24 7.39 12.54
C ASP A 214 -35.61 8.86 12.32
N ASP A 215 -35.42 9.72 13.33
CA ASP A 215 -35.66 11.16 13.26
C ASP A 215 -34.56 11.90 14.05
N PRO A 216 -33.39 12.16 13.44
CA PRO A 216 -32.29 12.86 14.11
C PRO A 216 -32.66 14.26 14.60
N VAL A 217 -33.74 14.86 14.07
CA VAL A 217 -34.18 16.21 14.41
C VAL A 217 -34.88 16.22 15.76
N LYS A 218 -35.85 15.31 15.93
CA LYS A 218 -36.71 15.24 17.11
C LYS A 218 -36.25 14.18 18.12
N GLY A 219 -35.41 13.23 17.70
CA GLY A 219 -35.12 12.02 18.44
C GLY A 219 -36.35 11.11 18.58
N PRO A 220 -36.35 10.18 19.56
CA PRO A 220 -35.24 9.91 20.47
C PRO A 220 -34.10 9.15 19.79
N TRP A 221 -32.89 9.27 20.35
CA TRP A 221 -31.80 8.33 20.10
C TRP A 221 -31.88 7.18 21.11
N ARG A 222 -31.79 5.94 20.64
CA ARG A 222 -31.94 4.73 21.47
C ARG A 222 -30.67 3.89 21.41
N GLU A 223 -30.29 3.28 22.53
CA GLU A 223 -29.17 2.33 22.57
C GLU A 223 -29.56 1.06 21.79
N ALA A 224 -28.89 0.78 20.68
CA ALA A 224 -29.17 -0.35 19.78
C ALA A 224 -28.46 -1.66 20.20
N CYS A 225 -27.55 -1.59 21.17
CA CYS A 225 -26.84 -2.74 21.71
C CYS A 225 -26.62 -2.57 23.22
N GLU A 226 -26.33 -3.66 23.90
CA GLU A 226 -25.77 -3.60 25.25
C GLU A 226 -24.38 -2.96 25.23
N VAL A 227 -23.98 -2.35 26.34
CA VAL A 227 -22.66 -1.73 26.49
C VAL A 227 -21.57 -2.78 26.21
N GLY A 228 -20.69 -2.48 25.24
CA GLY A 228 -19.61 -3.38 24.83
C GLY A 228 -20.07 -4.74 24.30
N PHE A 229 -21.35 -4.90 23.93
CA PHE A 229 -21.97 -6.20 23.65
C PHE A 229 -21.86 -7.20 24.83
N GLY A 230 -21.84 -6.69 26.06
CA GLY A 230 -21.68 -7.48 27.28
C GLY A 230 -20.23 -7.80 27.65
N ASP A 231 -19.25 -7.42 26.83
CA ASP A 231 -17.83 -7.61 27.11
C ASP A 231 -17.20 -6.30 27.62
N PRO A 232 -16.72 -6.24 28.88
CA PRO A 232 -16.16 -5.03 29.48
C PRO A 232 -14.80 -4.62 28.88
N ASP A 233 -14.11 -5.52 28.18
CA ASP A 233 -12.84 -5.22 27.50
C ASP A 233 -13.02 -4.57 26.14
N ASN A 234 -14.25 -4.56 25.59
CA ASN A 234 -14.55 -3.73 24.43
C ASN A 234 -14.51 -2.26 24.86
N ARG A 235 -13.55 -1.49 24.33
CA ARG A 235 -13.31 -0.08 24.67
C ARG A 235 -13.89 0.90 23.66
N ALA A 236 -14.28 0.44 22.47
CA ALA A 236 -15.00 1.22 21.48
C ALA A 236 -15.76 0.33 20.50
N ILE A 237 -16.79 0.88 19.86
CA ILE A 237 -17.39 0.31 18.64
C ILE A 237 -16.83 1.13 17.48
N ALA A 238 -15.87 0.53 16.79
CA ALA A 238 -14.97 1.23 15.90
C ALA A 238 -15.59 1.50 14.51
N GLU A 239 -16.25 0.51 13.93
CA GLU A 239 -16.90 0.66 12.62
C GLU A 239 -18.18 -0.14 12.51
N MET A 240 -19.02 0.28 11.56
CA MET A 240 -20.26 -0.41 11.21
C MET A 240 -20.37 -0.59 9.70
N CYS A 241 -20.99 -1.68 9.27
CA CYS A 241 -21.27 -1.92 7.85
C CYS A 241 -22.51 -2.80 7.69
N ALA A 242 -23.29 -2.58 6.65
CA ALA A 242 -24.39 -3.46 6.29
C ALA A 242 -23.90 -4.54 5.34
N PHE A 243 -24.20 -5.81 5.63
CA PHE A 243 -23.83 -6.93 4.77
C PHE A 243 -24.80 -8.10 4.95
N ASN A 244 -25.18 -8.75 3.85
CA ASN A 244 -26.04 -9.94 3.83
C ASN A 244 -27.32 -9.83 4.69
N GLY A 245 -27.95 -8.65 4.71
CA GLY A 245 -29.15 -8.41 5.51
C GLY A 245 -28.92 -8.24 7.02
N TYR A 246 -27.68 -8.06 7.46
CA TYR A 246 -27.32 -7.75 8.85
C TYR A 246 -26.60 -6.39 8.94
N LEU A 247 -26.71 -5.75 10.10
CA LEU A 247 -25.80 -4.71 10.54
C LEU A 247 -24.64 -5.38 11.27
N TYR A 248 -23.42 -5.18 10.76
CA TYR A 248 -22.18 -5.61 11.40
C TYR A 248 -21.54 -4.45 12.16
N ALA A 249 -20.94 -4.75 13.32
CA ALA A 249 -20.22 -3.81 14.16
C ALA A 249 -18.90 -4.42 14.65
N GLY A 250 -17.79 -3.74 14.37
CA GLY A 250 -16.46 -4.15 14.81
C GLY A 250 -16.00 -3.35 16.04
N THR A 251 -15.32 -4.01 16.98
CA THR A 251 -14.88 -3.40 18.24
C THR A 251 -13.42 -2.98 18.22
N LEU A 252 -13.03 -2.19 19.22
CA LEU A 252 -11.65 -2.05 19.68
C LEU A 252 -11.56 -2.74 21.04
N ASN A 253 -10.68 -3.73 21.16
CA ASN A 253 -10.50 -4.52 22.37
C ASN A 253 -8.99 -4.76 22.61
N PRO A 254 -8.38 -4.05 23.58
CA PRO A 254 -6.95 -4.14 23.86
C PRO A 254 -6.55 -5.39 24.63
N THR A 255 -7.49 -6.10 25.25
CA THR A 255 -7.18 -7.26 26.08
C THR A 255 -7.04 -8.53 25.24
N ALA A 256 -8.03 -8.82 24.41
CA ALA A 256 -8.10 -10.07 23.66
C ALA A 256 -7.95 -9.89 22.14
N GLY A 257 -8.04 -8.65 21.64
CA GLY A 257 -8.15 -8.34 20.22
C GLY A 257 -9.60 -8.17 19.78
N PHE A 258 -9.81 -7.51 18.63
CA PHE A 258 -11.12 -7.07 18.18
C PHE A 258 -12.14 -8.21 18.11
N GLN A 259 -13.40 -7.82 18.22
CA GLN A 259 -14.57 -8.67 17.98
C GLN A 259 -15.38 -8.11 16.83
N LEU A 260 -16.09 -8.98 16.13
CA LEU A 260 -17.08 -8.60 15.12
C LEU A 260 -18.43 -9.19 15.51
N TRP A 261 -19.44 -8.33 15.51
CA TRP A 261 -20.80 -8.65 15.92
C TRP A 261 -21.77 -8.34 14.79
N LYS A 262 -22.88 -9.07 14.71
CA LYS A 262 -23.95 -8.82 13.74
C LYS A 262 -25.33 -8.85 14.38
N THR A 263 -26.27 -8.08 13.83
CA THR A 263 -27.69 -8.13 14.19
C THR A 263 -28.57 -7.94 12.96
N ARG A 264 -29.80 -8.51 12.99
CA ARG A 264 -30.83 -8.19 11.99
C ARG A 264 -31.47 -6.82 12.25
N GLY A 265 -31.35 -6.27 13.47
CA GLY A 265 -32.00 -5.00 13.84
C GLY A 265 -33.53 -5.09 13.82
N GLU A 266 -34.08 -6.27 14.11
CA GLU A 266 -35.52 -6.54 14.16
C GLU A 266 -36.02 -6.45 15.61
N GLY A 267 -37.23 -5.90 15.80
CA GLY A 267 -37.82 -5.68 17.13
C GLY A 267 -37.48 -4.31 17.73
N ALA A 268 -37.67 -4.17 19.04
CA ALA A 268 -37.30 -2.97 19.77
C ALA A 268 -35.83 -3.05 20.25
N PRO A 269 -35.04 -1.96 20.14
CA PRO A 269 -33.69 -1.92 20.69
C PRO A 269 -33.70 -1.94 22.24
N PRO A 270 -32.63 -2.45 22.91
CA PRO A 270 -31.40 -2.97 22.32
C PRO A 270 -31.63 -4.32 21.62
N TYR A 271 -31.00 -4.50 20.46
CA TYR A 271 -31.19 -5.71 19.66
C TYR A 271 -30.42 -6.90 20.20
N ALA A 272 -30.84 -8.10 19.79
CA ALA A 272 -30.01 -9.29 19.92
C ALA A 272 -28.82 -9.21 18.93
N TRP A 273 -27.60 -9.34 19.45
CA TRP A 273 -26.37 -9.36 18.68
C TRP A 273 -25.69 -10.73 18.77
N THR A 274 -25.12 -11.17 17.66
CA THR A 274 -24.35 -12.42 17.58
C THR A 274 -22.89 -12.10 17.28
N ARG A 275 -21.98 -12.57 18.11
CA ARG A 275 -20.54 -12.48 17.86
C ARG A 275 -20.14 -13.48 16.78
N VAL A 276 -19.56 -13.00 15.69
CA VAL A 276 -19.09 -13.83 14.56
C VAL A 276 -17.58 -13.97 14.52
N MET A 277 -16.85 -13.06 15.17
CA MET A 277 -15.39 -13.10 15.24
C MET A 277 -14.89 -12.68 16.61
N THR A 278 -13.81 -13.29 17.07
CA THR A 278 -13.22 -13.07 18.39
C THR A 278 -11.69 -13.14 18.33
N LEU A 279 -11.04 -12.77 19.44
CA LEU A 279 -9.59 -12.86 19.64
C LEU A 279 -8.76 -12.18 18.52
N GLY A 280 -9.25 -11.06 17.97
CA GLY A 280 -8.60 -10.38 16.85
C GLY A 280 -8.42 -11.27 15.62
N ALA A 281 -9.44 -12.09 15.31
CA ALA A 281 -9.37 -13.17 14.32
C ALA A 281 -8.25 -14.19 14.62
N TYR A 282 -8.17 -14.60 15.90
CA TYR A 282 -7.13 -15.50 16.43
C TYR A 282 -5.69 -14.98 16.26
N ARG A 283 -5.50 -13.66 16.05
CA ARG A 283 -4.19 -13.01 16.18
C ARG A 283 -3.95 -12.45 17.59
N GLY A 284 -4.95 -12.48 18.46
CA GLY A 284 -4.92 -11.88 19.79
C GLY A 284 -4.94 -10.36 19.75
N TYR A 285 -4.45 -9.76 20.84
CA TYR A 285 -4.50 -8.31 21.08
C TYR A 285 -3.73 -7.46 20.05
N ILE A 286 -2.80 -8.03 19.29
CA ILE A 286 -2.09 -7.32 18.20
C ILE A 286 -2.96 -7.08 16.96
N ASN A 287 -4.16 -7.67 16.89
CA ASN A 287 -5.26 -7.19 16.07
C ASN A 287 -6.28 -6.51 17.00
N GLU A 288 -5.91 -5.34 17.52
CA GLU A 288 -6.65 -4.65 18.57
C GLU A 288 -8.04 -4.19 18.14
N GLY A 289 -8.17 -3.65 16.92
CA GLY A 289 -9.42 -3.03 16.46
C GLY A 289 -9.71 -3.21 14.99
N THR A 290 -11.00 -3.10 14.64
CA THR A 290 -11.44 -2.96 13.25
C THR A 290 -11.28 -1.50 12.80
N ALA A 291 -10.31 -1.24 11.94
CA ALA A 291 -10.05 0.11 11.41
C ALA A 291 -11.08 0.50 10.35
N SER A 292 -11.42 -0.43 9.45
CA SER A 292 -12.41 -0.23 8.39
C SER A 292 -13.20 -1.51 8.06
N LEU A 293 -14.42 -1.34 7.56
CA LEU A 293 -15.29 -2.40 7.05
C LEU A 293 -15.78 -2.00 5.65
N CYS A 294 -15.80 -2.93 4.70
CA CYS A 294 -16.25 -2.65 3.33
C CYS A 294 -16.78 -3.92 2.66
N VAL A 295 -17.94 -3.85 2.03
CA VAL A 295 -18.46 -4.96 1.23
C VAL A 295 -17.85 -4.91 -0.16
N PHE A 296 -17.34 -6.03 -0.63
CA PHE A 296 -16.85 -6.20 -2.00
C PHE A 296 -17.11 -7.63 -2.48
N GLY A 297 -17.70 -7.76 -3.67
CA GLY A 297 -18.16 -9.05 -4.18
C GLY A 297 -19.20 -9.67 -3.25
N ASP A 298 -18.97 -10.92 -2.86
CA ASP A 298 -19.83 -11.72 -1.99
C ASP A 298 -19.40 -11.68 -0.52
N ALA A 299 -18.51 -10.76 -0.12
CA ALA A 299 -17.90 -10.77 1.19
C ALA A 299 -17.79 -9.38 1.86
N LEU A 300 -17.71 -9.42 3.19
CA LEU A 300 -17.36 -8.27 4.03
C LEU A 300 -15.86 -8.29 4.33
N TYR A 301 -15.15 -7.27 3.85
CA TYR A 301 -13.75 -7.05 4.16
C TYR A 301 -13.60 -6.27 5.45
N ILE A 302 -12.63 -6.71 6.26
CA ILE A 302 -12.29 -6.15 7.57
C ILE A 302 -10.82 -5.75 7.53
N GLY A 303 -10.57 -4.44 7.54
CA GLY A 303 -9.23 -3.89 7.72
C GLY A 303 -8.93 -3.74 9.20
N THR A 304 -7.87 -4.38 9.69
CA THR A 304 -7.50 -4.32 11.12
C THR A 304 -6.57 -3.15 11.42
N GLY A 305 -6.33 -2.92 12.71
CA GLY A 305 -5.41 -1.90 13.16
C GLY A 305 -5.13 -1.94 14.66
N VAL A 306 -3.95 -1.43 15.06
CA VAL A 306 -3.60 -1.15 16.45
C VAL A 306 -3.60 0.35 16.69
N ALA A 307 -4.40 0.83 17.64
CA ALA A 307 -4.59 2.25 17.92
C ALA A 307 -3.25 2.99 18.11
N GLY A 308 -3.22 4.30 17.88
CA GLY A 308 -1.97 5.07 17.94
C GLY A 308 -1.01 4.85 16.76
N GLY A 309 -1.49 4.29 15.66
CA GLY A 309 -0.77 4.21 14.38
C GLY A 309 0.03 2.92 14.24
N GLY A 310 -0.53 1.79 14.67
CA GLY A 310 0.17 0.51 14.75
C GLY A 310 0.83 0.25 16.11
N TYR A 311 0.86 1.24 17.02
CA TYR A 311 1.42 1.09 18.36
C TYR A 311 0.57 1.83 19.41
N ASN A 312 -0.22 1.06 20.16
CA ASN A 312 -1.05 1.61 21.23
C ASN A 312 -0.19 1.76 22.48
N ARG A 313 0.22 2.98 22.76
CA ARG A 313 1.09 3.33 23.90
C ARG A 313 0.38 3.22 25.25
N TYR A 314 -0.95 3.40 25.27
CA TYR A 314 -1.73 3.36 26.50
C TYR A 314 -1.82 1.94 27.05
N HIS A 315 -2.09 0.98 26.17
CA HIS A 315 -2.18 -0.44 26.50
C HIS A 315 -0.91 -1.23 26.20
N LYS A 316 0.14 -0.56 25.67
CA LYS A 316 1.44 -1.14 25.27
C LYS A 316 1.32 -2.29 24.27
N ILE A 317 0.48 -2.09 23.24
CA ILE A 317 0.22 -3.08 22.19
C ILE A 317 0.94 -2.69 20.90
N GLY A 318 1.62 -3.64 20.28
CA GLY A 318 2.41 -3.43 19.06
C GLY A 318 3.86 -3.01 19.35
N PRO A 319 4.59 -2.49 18.36
CA PRO A 319 4.14 -2.17 17.00
C PRO A 319 3.66 -3.41 16.24
N ALA A 320 2.53 -3.33 15.53
CA ALA A 320 2.02 -4.42 14.70
C ALA A 320 1.40 -3.89 13.41
N PRO A 321 1.68 -4.54 12.26
CA PRO A 321 1.05 -4.22 10.98
C PRO A 321 -0.38 -4.75 10.89
N ALA A 322 -1.20 -4.08 10.09
CA ALA A 322 -2.58 -4.45 9.82
C ALA A 322 -2.75 -5.70 8.96
N GLU A 323 -3.96 -6.26 9.00
CA GLU A 323 -4.39 -7.39 8.19
C GLU A 323 -5.71 -7.09 7.50
N LEU A 324 -5.95 -7.81 6.40
CA LEU A 324 -7.19 -7.75 5.64
C LEU A 324 -7.83 -9.13 5.72
N ILE A 325 -9.03 -9.17 6.28
CA ILE A 325 -9.81 -10.39 6.48
C ILE A 325 -11.06 -10.28 5.63
N ARG A 326 -11.47 -11.38 4.99
CA ARG A 326 -12.67 -11.47 4.16
C ARG A 326 -13.67 -12.44 4.81
N LEU A 327 -14.82 -11.94 5.26
CA LEU A 327 -15.90 -12.70 5.91
C LEU A 327 -17.04 -12.95 4.92
N TYR A 328 -17.54 -14.18 4.86
CA TYR A 328 -18.63 -14.60 3.99
C TYR A 328 -20.00 -14.64 4.70
N PRO A 329 -21.11 -14.77 3.96
CA PRO A 329 -22.47 -14.84 4.50
C PRO A 329 -22.72 -15.91 5.57
N ASP A 330 -21.97 -17.01 5.52
CA ASP A 330 -22.06 -18.17 6.42
C ASP A 330 -21.15 -18.05 7.66
N ASP A 331 -20.56 -16.86 7.88
CA ASP A 331 -19.59 -16.55 8.94
C ASP A 331 -18.25 -17.30 8.85
N THR A 332 -18.00 -18.01 7.75
CA THR A 332 -16.64 -18.42 7.42
C THR A 332 -15.83 -17.21 6.96
N TRP A 333 -14.51 -17.26 7.15
CA TRP A 333 -13.64 -16.17 6.73
C TRP A 333 -12.29 -16.66 6.23
N ASP A 334 -11.69 -15.90 5.33
CA ASP A 334 -10.33 -16.09 4.85
C ASP A 334 -9.46 -14.90 5.18
N LEU A 335 -8.16 -15.15 5.19
CA LEU A 335 -7.17 -14.10 5.30
C LEU A 335 -6.86 -13.59 3.88
N ALA A 336 -7.24 -12.36 3.56
CA ALA A 336 -6.86 -11.76 2.28
C ALA A 336 -5.38 -11.38 2.29
N VAL A 337 -4.94 -10.69 3.35
CA VAL A 337 -3.56 -10.23 3.57
C VAL A 337 -3.24 -10.40 5.06
N GLY A 338 -2.16 -11.08 5.40
CA GLY A 338 -1.78 -11.25 6.81
C GLY A 338 -0.91 -12.48 7.10
N ALA A 339 -0.78 -12.80 8.39
CA ALA A 339 0.04 -13.91 8.86
C ALA A 339 -0.71 -15.27 8.84
N PRO A 340 -0.11 -16.37 8.36
CA PRO A 340 -0.68 -17.70 8.52
C PRO A 340 -1.04 -18.03 9.98
N ARG A 341 -2.19 -18.67 10.23
CA ARG A 341 -2.55 -19.17 11.58
C ARG A 341 -3.56 -20.32 11.56
N ILE A 342 -3.57 -21.09 12.64
CA ILE A 342 -4.56 -22.15 12.89
C ILE A 342 -5.74 -21.58 13.67
N THR A 343 -6.96 -21.92 13.26
CA THR A 343 -8.20 -21.48 13.90
C THR A 343 -9.17 -22.66 14.04
N PRO A 344 -10.25 -22.53 14.83
CA PRO A 344 -11.32 -23.53 14.86
C PRO A 344 -12.00 -23.76 13.50
N GLN A 345 -11.89 -22.81 12.55
CA GLN A 345 -12.38 -22.97 11.16
C GLN A 345 -11.28 -23.49 10.21
N GLY A 346 -10.22 -24.10 10.74
CA GLY A 346 -9.08 -24.60 9.98
C GLY A 346 -7.92 -23.62 9.85
N ILE A 347 -6.94 -24.00 9.03
CA ILE A 347 -5.75 -23.17 8.73
C ILE A 347 -6.17 -22.00 7.85
N LYS A 348 -5.74 -20.80 8.23
CA LYS A 348 -5.95 -19.56 7.47
C LYS A 348 -4.61 -19.11 6.92
N LEU A 349 -4.47 -19.20 5.60
CA LEU A 349 -3.32 -18.69 4.84
C LEU A 349 -3.75 -17.44 4.06
N PRO A 350 -2.88 -16.43 3.89
CA PRO A 350 -3.20 -15.26 3.09
C PRO A 350 -3.44 -15.66 1.63
N VAL A 351 -4.67 -15.53 1.12
CA VAL A 351 -5.02 -15.92 -0.26
C VAL A 351 -4.28 -15.08 -1.30
N SER A 352 -3.84 -13.87 -0.94
CA SER A 352 -2.99 -13.05 -1.80
C SER A 352 -1.52 -13.44 -1.83
N GLY A 353 -1.07 -14.28 -0.88
CA GLY A 353 0.35 -14.50 -0.63
C GLY A 353 1.07 -13.33 0.05
N LEU A 354 0.38 -12.21 0.32
CA LEU A 354 0.98 -11.02 0.94
C LEU A 354 0.88 -11.10 2.46
N GLY A 355 2.01 -10.81 3.12
CA GLY A 355 2.10 -10.70 4.58
C GLY A 355 1.39 -9.45 5.12
N PRO A 356 1.28 -9.33 6.46
CA PRO A 356 0.66 -8.18 7.12
C PRO A 356 1.18 -6.83 6.60
N GLY A 357 0.31 -5.83 6.52
CA GLY A 357 0.65 -4.49 6.06
C GLY A 357 1.04 -4.43 4.57
N PHE A 358 0.61 -5.41 3.76
CA PHE A 358 1.10 -5.63 2.40
C PHE A 358 2.63 -5.81 2.34
N GLY A 359 3.20 -6.49 3.34
CA GLY A 359 4.65 -6.69 3.46
C GLY A 359 5.43 -5.51 4.04
N ASN A 360 4.78 -4.38 4.36
CA ASN A 360 5.40 -3.28 5.08
C ASN A 360 4.93 -3.26 6.54
N ALA A 361 5.83 -3.56 7.47
CA ALA A 361 5.53 -3.61 8.91
C ALA A 361 5.08 -2.27 9.52
N LEU A 362 5.36 -1.14 8.84
CA LEU A 362 4.95 0.20 9.25
C LEU A 362 3.51 0.52 8.87
N ASN A 363 2.87 -0.31 8.05
CA ASN A 363 1.46 -0.17 7.72
C ASN A 363 0.58 -0.62 8.89
N GLY A 364 0.43 0.25 9.89
CA GLY A 364 -0.28 -0.03 11.14
C GLY A 364 -1.79 -0.17 11.00
N TYR A 365 -2.39 0.35 9.92
CA TYR A 365 -3.82 0.27 9.61
C TYR A 365 -4.08 -0.08 8.16
N PHE A 366 -5.16 -0.83 7.91
CA PHE A 366 -5.96 -0.70 6.69
C PHE A 366 -7.11 0.26 7.01
N TRP A 367 -6.82 1.54 6.85
CA TRP A 367 -7.52 2.63 7.51
C TRP A 367 -8.86 2.97 6.87
N ARG A 368 -8.94 2.90 5.53
CA ARG A 368 -10.19 2.99 4.78
C ARG A 368 -10.17 2.12 3.56
N MET A 369 -11.37 1.67 3.19
CA MET A 369 -11.63 0.92 1.98
C MET A 369 -12.80 1.56 1.23
N GLY A 370 -12.83 1.37 -0.07
CA GLY A 370 -13.92 1.80 -0.93
C GLY A 370 -13.95 0.99 -2.21
N VAL A 371 -15.14 0.80 -2.77
CA VAL A 371 -15.31 0.10 -4.05
C VAL A 371 -15.60 1.11 -5.14
N HIS A 372 -14.89 1.02 -6.27
CA HIS A 372 -15.10 1.86 -7.43
C HIS A 372 -14.94 1.02 -8.70
N GLU A 373 -15.94 1.09 -9.59
CA GLU A 373 -15.92 0.41 -10.90
C GLU A 373 -15.55 -1.08 -10.85
N GLY A 374 -16.04 -1.80 -9.82
CA GLY A 374 -15.78 -3.24 -9.67
C GLY A 374 -14.44 -3.58 -9.01
N TRP A 375 -13.70 -2.58 -8.50
CA TRP A 375 -12.44 -2.79 -7.78
C TRP A 375 -12.57 -2.36 -6.32
N LEU A 376 -12.03 -3.17 -5.41
CA LEU A 376 -11.80 -2.79 -4.02
C LEU A 376 -10.49 -2.02 -3.92
N TYR A 377 -10.54 -0.85 -3.29
CA TYR A 377 -9.38 -0.03 -2.94
C TYR A 377 -9.14 -0.07 -1.44
N VAL A 378 -7.89 -0.27 -1.02
CA VAL A 378 -7.48 -0.39 0.38
C VAL A 378 -6.39 0.63 0.68
N GLY A 379 -6.72 1.62 1.50
CA GLY A 379 -5.80 2.66 1.93
C GLY A 379 -5.18 2.37 3.29
N THR A 380 -3.89 2.62 3.45
CA THR A 380 -3.15 2.32 4.69
C THR A 380 -2.89 3.54 5.56
N TYR A 381 -2.46 3.31 6.79
CA TYR A 381 -1.65 4.26 7.58
C TYR A 381 -0.23 3.72 7.67
N ASN A 382 0.78 4.56 7.48
CA ASN A 382 2.19 4.24 7.55
C ASN A 382 2.91 5.06 8.64
N ALA A 383 3.63 4.38 9.53
CA ALA A 383 4.26 5.02 10.69
C ALA A 383 5.63 5.69 10.40
N ALA A 384 6.22 5.53 9.21
CA ALA A 384 7.61 5.93 8.95
C ALA A 384 7.87 7.42 9.23
N ALA A 385 6.93 8.30 8.89
CA ALA A 385 7.07 9.75 9.06
C ALA A 385 7.33 10.21 10.51
N TRP A 386 7.11 9.35 11.50
CA TRP A 386 7.42 9.64 12.91
C TRP A 386 8.89 9.41 13.29
N PHE A 387 9.60 8.56 12.55
CA PHE A 387 10.93 8.08 12.93
C PHE A 387 12.00 9.18 13.07
N PRO A 388 12.01 10.26 12.27
CA PRO A 388 12.96 11.35 12.49
C PRO A 388 12.84 12.02 13.86
N PHE A 389 11.66 11.99 14.50
CA PHE A 389 11.34 12.78 15.69
C PHE A 389 11.45 12.03 17.00
N ILE A 390 11.43 10.70 16.95
CA ILE A 390 11.47 9.84 18.13
C ILE A 390 12.92 9.43 18.40
N PRO A 391 13.32 9.30 19.68
CA PRO A 391 14.64 8.79 20.07
C PRO A 391 14.66 7.27 19.91
N VAL A 392 14.20 6.77 18.76
CA VAL A 392 14.42 5.39 18.40
C VAL A 392 15.86 5.40 17.91
N LYS A 393 16.78 5.06 18.81
CA LYS A 393 17.98 4.35 18.38
C LYS A 393 17.46 3.05 17.78
N ILE A 394 17.07 3.08 16.50
CA ILE A 394 17.00 1.85 15.71
C ILE A 394 18.40 1.29 15.95
N PRO A 395 18.54 0.12 16.62
CA PRO A 395 19.85 -0.40 16.96
C PRO A 395 20.72 -0.28 15.73
N GLU A 396 21.93 0.23 15.85
CA GLU A 396 22.81 0.45 14.69
C GLU A 396 22.80 -0.81 13.81
N GLU A 397 22.82 -1.99 14.45
CA GLU A 397 22.54 -3.32 13.92
C GLU A 397 21.36 -3.41 12.91
N TYR A 398 20.18 -2.86 13.23
CA TYR A 398 18.98 -2.84 12.37
C TYR A 398 19.09 -1.82 11.24
N LEU A 399 19.64 -0.62 11.47
CA LEU A 399 19.95 0.33 10.39
C LEU A 399 21.00 -0.27 9.44
N GLN A 400 21.98 -1.00 9.97
CA GLN A 400 23.01 -1.73 9.25
C GLN A 400 22.46 -2.98 8.54
N LEU A 401 21.38 -3.59 9.01
CA LEU A 401 20.66 -4.63 8.27
C LEU A 401 19.91 -4.04 7.06
N LEU A 402 19.36 -2.83 7.19
CA LEU A 402 18.70 -2.07 6.11
C LEU A 402 19.68 -1.18 5.31
N LYS A 403 20.97 -1.14 5.69
CA LYS A 403 22.08 -0.24 5.27
C LYS A 403 21.72 1.23 5.03
N LEU A 404 20.81 1.69 5.88
CA LEU A 404 20.46 3.09 6.08
C LEU A 404 21.51 3.74 6.97
N ARG A 405 21.92 4.98 6.67
CA ARG A 405 22.76 5.81 7.55
C ARG A 405 22.01 6.29 8.79
N ASP A 406 20.70 6.47 8.63
CA ASP A 406 19.91 7.41 9.40
C ASP A 406 18.41 7.11 9.22
N THR A 407 17.59 7.99 9.79
CA THR A 407 16.14 7.96 9.73
C THR A 407 15.57 8.62 8.47
N ASP A 408 16.30 9.50 7.78
CA ASP A 408 15.81 10.17 6.57
C ASP A 408 15.79 9.20 5.37
N GLU A 409 16.84 8.39 5.20
CA GLU A 409 16.86 7.30 4.22
C GLU A 409 15.77 6.27 4.53
N PHE A 410 15.50 5.99 5.82
CA PHE A 410 14.42 5.09 6.24
C PHE A 410 13.06 5.61 5.76
N VAL A 411 12.78 6.89 6.00
CA VAL A 411 11.53 7.52 5.56
C VAL A 411 11.45 7.57 4.04
N ALA A 412 12.55 7.85 3.34
CA ALA A 412 12.59 7.86 1.88
C ALA A 412 12.25 6.49 1.27
N GLN A 413 12.61 5.40 1.94
CA GLN A 413 12.38 4.05 1.45
C GLN A 413 11.02 3.48 1.86
N TYR A 414 10.52 3.81 3.06
CA TYR A 414 9.36 3.15 3.66
C TYR A 414 8.20 4.08 4.00
N GLY A 415 8.34 5.39 3.78
CA GLY A 415 7.35 6.40 4.13
C GLY A 415 6.29 6.66 3.08
N GLY A 416 5.22 7.33 3.52
CA GLY A 416 4.00 7.52 2.73
C GLY A 416 2.99 6.40 2.94
N CYS A 417 1.72 6.74 2.91
CA CYS A 417 0.64 5.77 2.90
C CYS A 417 0.60 5.02 1.57
N HIS A 418 0.04 3.83 1.62
CA HIS A 418 -0.17 3.02 0.43
C HIS A 418 -1.67 3.06 0.06
N LEU A 419 -1.93 2.98 -1.24
CA LEU A 419 -3.24 2.65 -1.80
C LEU A 419 -3.06 1.38 -2.62
N TRP A 420 -3.81 0.33 -2.30
CA TRP A 420 -3.82 -0.92 -3.06
C TRP A 420 -5.18 -1.12 -3.71
N ARG A 421 -5.23 -1.91 -4.77
CA ARG A 421 -6.47 -2.31 -5.43
C ARG A 421 -6.51 -3.80 -5.72
N THR A 422 -7.70 -4.35 -5.79
CA THR A 422 -7.95 -5.72 -6.23
C THR A 422 -9.31 -5.83 -6.93
N HIS A 423 -9.43 -6.74 -7.88
CA HIS A 423 -10.68 -7.02 -8.62
C HIS A 423 -11.37 -8.30 -8.14
N ASP A 424 -10.65 -9.16 -7.41
CA ASP A 424 -11.07 -10.51 -7.02
C ASP A 424 -10.91 -10.75 -5.50
N GLY A 425 -10.18 -9.88 -4.80
CA GLY A 425 -9.84 -10.08 -3.40
C GLY A 425 -8.59 -10.93 -3.16
N GLU A 426 -7.90 -11.35 -4.22
CA GLU A 426 -6.78 -12.27 -4.17
C GLU A 426 -5.54 -11.63 -4.78
N GLU A 427 -5.66 -11.00 -5.96
CA GLU A 427 -4.58 -10.26 -6.59
C GLU A 427 -4.64 -8.78 -6.20
N PHE A 428 -3.68 -8.36 -5.38
CA PHE A 428 -3.53 -6.97 -4.96
C PHE A 428 -2.40 -6.29 -5.72
N VAL A 429 -2.70 -5.14 -6.32
CA VAL A 429 -1.76 -4.31 -7.06
C VAL A 429 -1.65 -2.96 -6.37
N PRO A 430 -0.45 -2.42 -6.12
CA PRO A 430 -0.32 -1.09 -5.54
C PRO A 430 -0.75 -0.04 -6.58
N VAL A 431 -1.47 0.97 -6.11
CA VAL A 431 -1.69 2.23 -6.82
C VAL A 431 -0.57 3.20 -6.45
N THR A 432 -0.33 3.43 -5.15
CA THR A 432 0.82 4.19 -4.65
C THR A 432 1.37 3.52 -3.40
N THR A 433 2.67 3.63 -3.17
CA THR A 433 3.36 3.20 -1.94
C THR A 433 4.19 4.31 -1.31
N ASP A 434 4.01 5.55 -1.77
CA ASP A 434 4.82 6.72 -1.39
C ASP A 434 3.95 7.93 -1.02
N GLY A 435 2.68 7.68 -0.69
CA GLY A 435 1.72 8.72 -0.30
C GLY A 435 1.45 9.74 -1.41
N PHE A 436 1.36 9.29 -2.67
CA PHE A 436 1.24 10.15 -3.85
C PHE A 436 2.41 11.16 -3.96
N GLY A 437 3.64 10.65 -3.76
CA GLY A 437 4.88 11.43 -3.80
C GLY A 437 5.10 12.36 -2.60
N THR A 438 4.34 12.23 -1.51
CA THR A 438 4.56 12.96 -0.24
C THR A 438 4.63 11.98 0.91
N LEU A 439 5.84 11.76 1.43
CA LEU A 439 6.10 10.79 2.50
C LEU A 439 5.42 11.17 3.83
N TYR A 440 5.04 12.44 3.99
CA TYR A 440 4.25 12.96 5.11
C TYR A 440 2.74 12.68 5.00
N ASN A 441 2.23 12.28 3.83
CA ASN A 441 0.90 11.68 3.70
C ASN A 441 0.97 10.31 4.35
N PHE A 442 0.83 10.26 5.67
CA PHE A 442 1.01 9.03 6.42
C PHE A 442 -0.23 8.14 6.42
N GLY A 443 -1.33 8.55 5.78
CA GLY A 443 -2.55 7.76 5.79
C GLY A 443 -3.58 8.16 4.76
N ILE A 444 -4.35 7.19 4.30
CA ILE A 444 -5.56 7.40 3.50
C ILE A 444 -6.76 7.36 4.43
N ARG A 445 -7.41 8.51 4.58
CA ARG A 445 -8.43 8.70 5.61
C ARG A 445 -9.86 8.58 5.10
N GLN A 446 -10.10 8.78 3.81
CA GLN A 446 -11.40 8.57 3.17
C GLN A 446 -11.29 8.17 1.70
N LEU A 447 -12.22 7.31 1.27
CA LEU A 447 -12.40 6.87 -0.12
C LEU A 447 -13.89 7.01 -0.46
N VAL A 448 -14.23 7.80 -1.48
CA VAL A 448 -15.64 8.00 -1.89
C VAL A 448 -15.74 7.80 -3.40
N SER A 449 -16.46 6.74 -3.79
CA SER A 449 -16.80 6.46 -5.18
C SER A 449 -17.99 7.33 -5.59
N THR A 450 -17.88 8.02 -6.72
CA THR A 450 -18.89 8.98 -7.21
C THR A 450 -19.01 8.89 -8.73
N PRO A 451 -20.06 9.48 -9.33
CA PRO A 451 -20.14 9.65 -10.78
C PRO A 451 -18.98 10.45 -11.40
N ALA A 452 -18.29 11.28 -10.62
CA ALA A 452 -17.13 12.05 -11.10
C ALA A 452 -15.82 11.25 -11.08
N GLY A 453 -15.78 10.09 -10.40
CA GLY A 453 -14.60 9.26 -10.16
C GLY A 453 -14.43 8.88 -8.68
N LEU A 454 -13.29 8.28 -8.37
CA LEU A 454 -12.90 7.90 -7.01
C LEU A 454 -12.14 9.05 -6.33
N PHE A 455 -12.74 9.62 -5.27
CA PHE A 455 -12.05 10.59 -4.43
C PHE A 455 -11.26 9.91 -3.31
N VAL A 456 -10.02 10.35 -3.11
CA VAL A 456 -9.11 9.88 -2.06
C VAL A 456 -8.70 11.06 -1.19
N GLY A 457 -9.04 11.03 0.09
CA GLY A 457 -8.63 12.03 1.07
C GLY A 457 -7.49 11.50 1.94
N THR A 458 -6.38 12.25 2.03
CA THR A 458 -5.23 11.85 2.85
C THR A 458 -5.30 12.42 4.26
N ALA A 459 -4.39 11.96 5.11
CA ALA A 459 -4.08 12.55 6.38
C ALA A 459 -2.58 12.88 6.41
N ASN A 460 -2.27 14.12 6.76
CA ASN A 460 -0.92 14.66 6.84
C ASN A 460 -0.90 15.77 7.90
N PRO A 461 -0.48 15.46 9.14
CA PRO A 461 -0.44 16.42 10.23
C PRO A 461 0.87 17.22 10.30
N PHE A 462 1.78 17.07 9.34
CA PHE A 462 3.13 17.66 9.36
C PHE A 462 3.15 19.05 8.71
N GLY A 463 2.14 19.88 8.96
CA GLY A 463 2.03 21.23 8.41
C GLY A 463 1.53 22.24 9.45
N PRO A 464 1.67 23.55 9.17
CA PRO A 464 2.28 24.16 7.98
C PRO A 464 3.81 24.10 7.95
N GLU A 465 4.46 23.99 9.10
CA GLU A 465 5.91 23.92 9.25
C GLU A 465 6.27 22.60 9.94
N VAL A 466 7.41 22.04 9.57
CA VAL A 466 7.88 20.75 10.07
C VAL A 466 9.30 20.87 10.62
N GLY A 467 9.59 20.17 11.71
CA GLY A 467 10.94 20.07 12.25
C GLY A 467 11.85 19.31 11.29
N VAL A 468 12.97 19.91 10.93
CA VAL A 468 14.01 19.31 10.07
C VAL A 468 15.33 19.37 10.83
N LYS A 469 16.06 18.26 10.83
CA LYS A 469 17.39 18.19 11.46
C LYS A 469 18.46 18.52 10.43
N ARG A 470 19.21 19.60 10.63
CA ARG A 470 20.32 20.04 9.76
C ARG A 470 21.60 20.10 10.59
N ASN A 471 22.65 19.41 10.15
CA ASN A 471 23.96 19.42 10.82
C ASN A 471 23.87 19.13 12.34
N GLY A 472 22.93 18.26 12.76
CA GLY A 472 22.71 17.91 14.16
C GLY A 472 21.79 18.84 14.96
N ALA A 473 21.38 19.98 14.41
CA ALA A 473 20.46 20.92 15.05
C ALA A 473 19.05 20.86 14.42
N TRP A 474 18.01 21.06 15.24
CA TRP A 474 16.63 21.12 14.79
C TRP A 474 16.23 22.55 14.43
N ALA A 475 15.58 22.72 13.28
CA ALA A 475 14.91 23.96 12.87
C ALA A 475 13.54 23.61 12.28
N TYR A 476 12.57 24.52 12.38
CA TYR A 476 11.30 24.37 11.67
C TYR A 476 11.42 25.03 10.29
N GLU A 477 11.06 24.30 9.25
CA GLU A 477 11.04 24.77 7.87
C GLU A 477 9.59 24.71 7.32
N GLU A 478 9.24 25.58 6.37
CA GLU A 478 7.94 25.52 5.70
C GLU A 478 7.75 24.16 5.01
N ASN A 479 6.61 23.51 5.27
CA ASN A 479 6.20 22.33 4.54
C ASN A 479 5.16 22.70 3.48
N PRO A 480 5.55 22.92 2.20
CA PRO A 480 4.62 23.32 1.14
C PRO A 480 3.55 22.26 0.85
N ARG A 481 3.80 21.01 1.25
CA ARG A 481 2.88 19.86 1.13
C ARG A 481 2.32 19.44 2.49
N GLY A 482 2.46 20.26 3.54
CA GLY A 482 1.91 19.98 4.87
C GLY A 482 0.40 20.18 4.91
N GLY A 483 -0.32 19.28 5.59
CA GLY A 483 -1.79 19.26 5.59
C GLY A 483 -2.36 18.26 4.60
N MET A 484 -3.62 17.87 4.80
CA MET A 484 -4.29 16.87 3.97
C MET A 484 -4.37 17.27 2.50
N GLU A 485 -4.52 16.25 1.67
CA GLU A 485 -4.72 16.36 0.24
C GLU A 485 -5.99 15.62 -0.17
N VAL A 486 -6.57 16.00 -1.30
CA VAL A 486 -7.69 15.31 -1.94
C VAL A 486 -7.31 15.03 -3.38
N TRP A 487 -7.46 13.78 -3.80
CA TRP A 487 -7.15 13.31 -5.15
C TRP A 487 -8.42 12.78 -5.81
N LEU A 488 -8.53 12.96 -7.13
CA LEU A 488 -9.60 12.40 -7.95
C LEU A 488 -9.01 11.43 -8.98
N GLY A 489 -9.34 10.16 -8.83
CA GLY A 489 -9.04 9.11 -9.78
C GLY A 489 -10.16 8.93 -10.78
N ARG A 490 -9.85 9.05 -12.07
CA ARG A 490 -10.77 8.72 -13.17
C ARG A 490 -9.99 8.40 -14.44
N ARG A 491 -10.55 7.58 -15.31
CA ARG A 491 -10.02 7.43 -16.67
C ARG A 491 -10.28 8.73 -17.45
N SER A 492 -9.26 9.28 -18.10
CA SER A 492 -9.47 10.26 -19.17
C SER A 492 -10.03 9.53 -20.39
N ALA A 493 -10.95 10.18 -21.11
CA ALA A 493 -11.12 9.89 -22.53
C ALA A 493 -9.86 10.45 -23.22
N GLU A 494 -8.95 9.56 -23.61
CA GLU A 494 -7.71 9.82 -24.38
C GLU A 494 -6.51 10.50 -23.66
N GLY A 495 -5.31 9.91 -23.83
CA GLY A 495 -4.02 10.62 -24.01
C GLY A 495 -3.11 10.96 -22.81
N GLU A 496 -2.00 10.18 -22.68
CA GLU A 496 -0.65 10.46 -22.10
C GLU A 496 -0.41 10.91 -20.63
N PRO A 497 0.61 10.34 -19.93
CA PRO A 497 1.03 10.76 -18.59
C PRO A 497 2.19 11.79 -18.58
N PRO A 498 2.21 12.77 -17.64
CA PRO A 498 3.33 13.69 -17.46
C PRO A 498 4.41 13.18 -16.48
N ALA A 499 5.64 13.71 -16.66
CA ALA A 499 6.89 13.27 -16.05
C ALA A 499 7.16 13.79 -14.62
N ILE A 500 7.99 13.04 -13.87
CA ILE A 500 8.40 13.32 -12.49
C ILE A 500 9.95 13.48 -12.40
N SER A 501 10.41 14.31 -11.45
CA SER A 501 11.83 14.63 -11.18
C SER A 501 12.65 13.44 -10.66
N ARG A 502 13.99 13.56 -10.71
CA ARG A 502 14.94 12.43 -10.56
C ARG A 502 16.15 12.83 -9.69
N SER A 503 16.65 11.90 -8.88
CA SER A 503 17.27 12.20 -7.58
C SER A 503 18.79 11.93 -7.44
N ARG A 504 19.29 12.24 -6.23
CA ARG A 504 20.62 11.96 -5.64
C ARG A 504 20.38 11.35 -4.23
N THR A 505 21.33 10.83 -3.45
CA THR A 505 22.81 10.89 -3.55
C THR A 505 23.43 9.51 -3.24
N THR A 506 24.46 9.41 -2.39
CA THR A 506 25.43 8.31 -2.29
C THR A 506 26.04 8.25 -0.89
N ALA A 507 26.57 7.15 -0.35
CA ALA A 507 26.50 5.70 -0.65
C ALA A 507 27.27 4.96 0.47
N VAL A 508 27.71 3.71 0.24
CA VAL A 508 28.83 3.04 0.95
C VAL A 508 28.54 2.72 2.45
N SER A 509 29.42 2.02 3.21
CA SER A 509 29.91 0.61 3.09
C SER A 509 30.62 0.24 4.42
N GLN A 510 30.98 -1.00 4.76
CA GLN A 510 30.85 -2.31 4.09
C GLN A 510 30.87 -3.42 5.15
N GLN A 511 30.26 -4.59 4.88
CA GLN A 511 30.61 -5.84 5.58
C GLN A 511 30.15 -7.08 4.80
N ARG A 512 30.85 -8.21 4.95
CA ARG A 512 30.45 -9.56 4.51
C ARG A 512 30.78 -10.60 5.58
N GLY A 513 30.17 -11.78 5.48
CA GLY A 513 30.25 -12.84 6.50
C GLY A 513 29.79 -14.21 6.01
N MET A 514 29.18 -15.01 6.89
CA MET A 514 28.80 -16.41 6.65
C MET A 514 27.66 -16.55 5.62
N MET A 515 28.01 -16.52 4.33
CA MET A 515 27.07 -16.57 3.20
C MET A 515 27.43 -17.57 2.08
N SER A 516 28.58 -18.26 2.14
CA SER A 516 29.06 -19.08 1.01
C SER A 516 28.49 -20.50 0.90
N LYS A 517 27.75 -21.01 1.90
CA LYS A 517 27.07 -22.32 1.84
C LYS A 517 25.61 -22.23 1.37
N LEU A 518 24.91 -21.14 1.69
CA LEU A 518 23.50 -20.96 1.34
C LEU A 518 23.30 -20.60 -0.15
N ALA A 519 24.25 -19.84 -0.72
CA ALA A 519 24.26 -19.49 -2.15
C ALA A 519 24.35 -20.71 -3.09
N ARG A 520 25.10 -21.74 -2.69
CA ARG A 520 25.21 -23.00 -3.43
C ARG A 520 23.92 -23.82 -3.39
N PHE A 521 23.22 -23.79 -2.25
CA PHE A 521 21.91 -24.41 -2.08
C PHE A 521 20.83 -23.70 -2.91
N PHE A 522 20.90 -22.37 -2.99
CA PHE A 522 20.02 -21.51 -3.81
C PHE A 522 20.15 -21.78 -5.32
N MET A 523 21.38 -21.91 -5.83
CA MET A 523 21.64 -22.27 -7.23
C MET A 523 21.25 -23.72 -7.58
N GLN A 524 21.11 -24.62 -6.61
CA GLN A 524 20.68 -25.99 -6.90
C GLN A 524 19.14 -26.13 -6.93
N TRP A 525 18.41 -25.17 -6.35
CA TRP A 525 16.96 -25.25 -6.16
C TRP A 525 16.13 -24.40 -7.15
N ILE A 526 16.67 -23.24 -7.61
CA ILE A 526 16.11 -22.53 -8.80
C ILE A 526 16.17 -23.43 -10.05
N TYR A 527 17.13 -24.35 -10.11
CA TYR A 527 17.26 -25.32 -11.19
C TYR A 527 16.59 -26.66 -10.85
N GLY A 528 15.72 -26.68 -9.83
CA GLY A 528 14.93 -27.84 -9.41
C GLY A 528 13.52 -27.84 -9.97
N HIS A 529 13.00 -29.04 -10.23
CA HIS A 529 11.72 -29.31 -10.91
C HIS A 529 10.51 -28.54 -10.35
N LEU A 530 10.53 -28.14 -9.07
CA LEU A 530 9.43 -27.39 -8.46
C LEU A 530 9.17 -26.03 -9.11
N THR A 531 10.16 -25.43 -9.77
CA THR A 531 10.00 -24.22 -10.61
C THR A 531 9.96 -24.54 -12.11
N GLU A 532 10.37 -25.74 -12.52
CA GLU A 532 10.39 -26.14 -13.93
C GLU A 532 8.98 -26.19 -14.52
N ASP A 533 7.98 -26.63 -13.76
CA ASP A 533 6.56 -26.60 -14.17
C ASP A 533 6.05 -25.16 -14.35
N PHE A 534 6.45 -24.24 -13.47
CA PHE A 534 6.08 -22.81 -13.57
C PHE A 534 6.62 -22.17 -14.86
N TYR A 535 7.77 -22.66 -15.34
CA TYR A 535 8.37 -22.28 -16.61
C TYR A 535 8.14 -23.31 -17.73
N GLU A 536 7.25 -24.28 -17.56
CA GLU A 536 6.90 -25.32 -18.55
C GLU A 536 8.12 -26.04 -19.17
N GLY A 537 9.19 -26.27 -18.40
CA GLY A 537 10.42 -26.91 -18.91
C GLY A 537 11.16 -26.11 -19.99
N SER A 538 10.80 -24.83 -20.20
CA SER A 538 11.39 -23.98 -21.25
C SER A 538 12.87 -23.66 -21.04
N GLY A 539 13.40 -23.90 -19.85
CA GLY A 539 14.75 -23.50 -19.46
C GLY A 539 14.88 -22.01 -19.12
N PHE A 540 13.78 -21.25 -19.07
CA PHE A 540 13.75 -19.94 -18.42
C PHE A 540 13.83 -20.09 -16.90
N THR A 541 14.44 -19.09 -16.26
CA THR A 541 14.51 -18.96 -14.79
C THR A 541 14.35 -17.51 -14.32
N GLN A 542 14.02 -16.60 -15.24
CA GLN A 542 13.93 -15.16 -15.03
C GLN A 542 12.54 -14.74 -14.52
N MET A 543 12.42 -13.56 -13.92
CA MET A 543 11.15 -13.06 -13.38
C MET A 543 10.08 -12.81 -14.45
N GLY A 544 10.51 -12.43 -15.66
CA GLY A 544 9.62 -12.15 -16.79
C GLY A 544 8.82 -10.86 -16.67
N LEU A 545 8.09 -10.52 -17.74
CA LEU A 545 7.21 -9.36 -17.86
C LEU A 545 5.76 -9.83 -17.85
N TRP A 546 4.99 -9.43 -16.84
CA TRP A 546 3.65 -9.92 -16.60
C TRP A 546 2.60 -9.03 -17.24
N GLN A 547 2.04 -9.48 -18.35
CA GLN A 547 0.86 -8.87 -18.97
C GLN A 547 -0.42 -9.33 -18.25
N PRO A 548 -1.51 -8.53 -18.28
CA PRO A 548 -2.79 -8.94 -17.71
C PRO A 548 -3.24 -10.31 -18.23
N GLY A 549 -3.64 -11.21 -17.32
CA GLY A 549 -4.09 -12.57 -17.65
C GLY A 549 -2.98 -13.61 -17.86
N VAL A 550 -1.70 -13.22 -17.87
CA VAL A 550 -0.59 -14.18 -17.94
C VAL A 550 -0.37 -14.83 -16.57
N VAL A 551 -0.41 -16.16 -16.54
CA VAL A 551 -0.20 -16.98 -15.33
C VAL A 551 1.04 -17.88 -15.40
N SER A 552 1.57 -18.12 -16.61
CA SER A 552 2.77 -18.94 -16.85
C SER A 552 4.03 -18.10 -16.78
N GLY A 553 5.04 -18.58 -16.02
CA GLY A 553 6.35 -17.95 -15.94
C GLY A 553 7.07 -17.91 -17.27
N LYS A 554 6.97 -19.00 -18.07
CA LYS A 554 7.54 -19.05 -19.42
C LYS A 554 6.99 -17.93 -20.30
N LYS A 555 5.66 -17.77 -20.34
CA LYS A 555 5.04 -16.74 -21.18
C LYS A 555 5.48 -15.34 -20.74
N ALA A 556 5.59 -15.10 -19.43
CA ALA A 556 6.11 -13.83 -18.92
C ALA A 556 7.57 -13.59 -19.36
N CYS A 557 8.43 -14.62 -19.35
CA CYS A 557 9.80 -14.51 -19.86
C CYS A 557 9.85 -14.24 -21.37
N GLU A 558 9.01 -14.91 -22.16
CA GLU A 558 8.90 -14.63 -23.60
C GLU A 558 8.44 -13.18 -23.84
N ASP A 559 7.42 -12.71 -23.13
CA ASP A 559 6.92 -11.33 -23.22
C ASP A 559 7.98 -10.30 -22.82
N LEU A 560 8.85 -10.64 -21.87
CA LEU A 560 9.99 -9.80 -21.51
C LEU A 560 10.98 -9.66 -22.67
N VAL A 561 11.36 -10.78 -23.30
CA VAL A 561 12.30 -10.75 -24.43
C VAL A 561 11.69 -10.04 -25.63
N GLU A 562 10.40 -10.26 -25.92
CA GLU A 562 9.67 -9.54 -26.96
C GLU A 562 9.60 -8.03 -26.69
N GLU A 563 9.36 -7.61 -25.44
CA GLU A 563 9.38 -6.19 -25.06
C GLU A 563 10.76 -5.58 -25.24
N LEU A 564 11.82 -6.30 -24.89
CA LEU A 564 13.20 -5.87 -25.13
C LEU A 564 13.49 -5.71 -26.62
N LEU A 565 13.04 -6.65 -27.46
CA LEU A 565 13.21 -6.57 -28.92
C LEU A 565 12.47 -5.40 -29.56
N ARG A 566 11.32 -4.97 -29.02
CA ARG A 566 10.61 -3.76 -29.47
C ARG A 566 11.40 -2.48 -29.25
N LEU A 567 12.39 -2.47 -28.35
CA LEU A 567 13.27 -1.33 -28.14
C LEU A 567 14.38 -1.23 -29.21
N VAL A 568 14.45 -2.19 -30.14
CA VAL A 568 15.39 -2.21 -31.26
C VAL A 568 14.60 -1.97 -32.56
N PRO A 569 14.97 -0.95 -33.37
CA PRO A 569 14.22 -0.60 -34.57
C PRO A 569 14.34 -1.63 -35.70
N GLU A 570 15.47 -2.33 -35.80
CA GLU A 570 15.76 -3.28 -36.89
C GLU A 570 16.36 -4.58 -36.33
N HIS A 571 15.79 -5.72 -36.74
CA HIS A 571 16.24 -7.05 -36.31
C HIS A 571 17.11 -7.71 -37.39
N GLN A 572 18.32 -7.16 -37.58
CA GLN A 572 19.26 -7.65 -38.58
C GLN A 572 20.70 -7.65 -38.05
N GLY A 573 21.53 -8.51 -38.64
CA GLY A 573 22.95 -8.63 -38.32
C GLY A 573 23.21 -9.56 -37.13
N PRO A 574 24.50 -9.78 -36.82
CA PRO A 574 24.91 -10.69 -35.76
C PRO A 574 24.45 -10.20 -34.38
N VAL A 575 23.90 -11.14 -33.59
CA VAL A 575 23.34 -10.91 -32.25
C VAL A 575 24.12 -11.69 -31.21
N LEU A 576 24.46 -11.05 -30.08
CA LEU A 576 25.07 -11.69 -28.93
C LEU A 576 24.06 -11.79 -27.78
N ASP A 577 23.74 -13.01 -27.34
CA ASP A 577 22.99 -13.33 -26.13
C ASP A 577 23.97 -13.63 -24.97
N VAL A 578 24.07 -12.71 -24.03
CA VAL A 578 25.05 -12.73 -22.95
C VAL A 578 24.45 -13.36 -21.69
N ALA A 579 25.16 -14.35 -21.14
CA ALA A 579 24.68 -15.22 -20.07
C ALA A 579 23.39 -15.96 -20.48
N CYS A 580 23.46 -16.61 -21.65
CA CYS A 580 22.33 -17.24 -22.34
C CYS A 580 21.77 -18.48 -21.62
N GLY A 581 22.46 -19.00 -20.60
CA GLY A 581 22.03 -20.18 -19.85
C GLY A 581 21.73 -21.37 -20.76
N LYS A 582 20.52 -21.94 -20.61
CA LYS A 582 20.02 -23.08 -21.41
C LYS A 582 19.48 -22.68 -22.80
N GLY A 583 19.71 -21.45 -23.24
CA GLY A 583 19.31 -20.95 -24.56
C GLY A 583 17.82 -20.60 -24.71
N ALA A 584 17.09 -20.39 -23.60
CA ALA A 584 15.66 -20.05 -23.66
C ALA A 584 15.42 -18.66 -24.28
N THR A 585 16.19 -17.64 -23.89
CA THR A 585 16.20 -16.32 -24.53
C THR A 585 16.62 -16.43 -26.00
N THR A 586 17.68 -17.20 -26.27
CA THR A 586 18.19 -17.44 -27.63
C THR A 586 17.12 -18.06 -28.54
N ALA A 587 16.24 -18.91 -28.01
CA ALA A 587 15.15 -19.51 -28.78
C ALA A 587 14.09 -18.47 -29.19
N VAL A 588 13.87 -17.43 -28.38
CA VAL A 588 13.01 -16.30 -28.78
C VAL A 588 13.72 -15.44 -29.82
N LEU A 589 15.01 -15.17 -29.65
CA LEU A 589 15.82 -14.44 -30.66
C LEU A 589 15.80 -15.13 -32.03
N ALA A 590 15.86 -16.46 -32.07
CA ALA A 590 15.79 -17.26 -33.31
C ALA A 590 14.47 -17.12 -34.09
N ARG A 591 13.43 -16.53 -33.48
CA ARG A 591 12.17 -16.19 -34.18
C ARG A 591 12.30 -14.91 -35.01
N HIS A 592 13.25 -14.04 -34.66
CA HIS A 592 13.42 -12.71 -35.24
C HIS A 592 14.72 -12.55 -36.04
N PHE A 593 15.73 -13.38 -35.76
CA PHE A 593 17.03 -13.38 -36.44
C PHE A 593 17.35 -14.75 -37.03
N PRO A 594 18.11 -14.82 -38.16
CA PRO A 594 18.62 -16.09 -38.66
C PRO A 594 19.44 -16.81 -37.58
N PRO A 595 19.18 -18.09 -37.25
CA PRO A 595 19.88 -18.80 -36.18
C PRO A 595 21.41 -18.77 -36.29
N ALA A 596 21.93 -18.89 -37.52
CA ALA A 596 23.37 -18.81 -37.81
C ALA A 596 24.02 -17.45 -37.48
N SER A 597 23.22 -16.40 -37.27
CA SER A 597 23.69 -15.06 -36.86
C SER A 597 23.62 -14.83 -35.35
N ILE A 598 23.15 -15.80 -34.56
CA ILE A 598 22.98 -15.68 -33.12
C ILE A 598 24.12 -16.39 -32.39
N PHE A 599 24.77 -15.65 -31.51
CA PHE A 599 25.89 -16.09 -30.69
C PHE A 599 25.47 -16.05 -29.22
N GLY A 600 25.49 -17.18 -28.54
CA GLY A 600 25.23 -17.27 -27.10
C GLY A 600 26.53 -17.47 -26.33
N ILE A 601 26.68 -16.77 -25.21
CA ILE A 601 27.78 -17.01 -24.27
C ILE A 601 27.29 -17.23 -22.85
N ASP A 602 27.99 -18.07 -22.11
CA ASP A 602 27.79 -18.23 -20.67
C ASP A 602 29.12 -18.62 -20.00
N ALA A 603 29.28 -18.28 -18.72
CA ALA A 603 30.47 -18.65 -17.95
C ALA A 603 30.37 -20.10 -17.41
N VAL A 604 29.17 -20.68 -17.38
CA VAL A 604 28.90 -22.03 -16.86
C VAL A 604 28.81 -23.04 -18.02
N PRO A 605 29.78 -23.95 -18.18
CA PRO A 605 29.80 -24.88 -19.33
C PRO A 605 28.56 -25.75 -19.44
N GLY A 606 28.04 -26.27 -18.32
CA GLY A 606 26.93 -27.23 -18.31
C GLY A 606 25.60 -26.66 -18.84
N ALA A 607 25.39 -25.34 -18.77
CA ALA A 607 24.17 -24.72 -19.31
C ALA A 607 24.17 -24.70 -20.84
N LEU A 608 25.36 -24.60 -21.47
CA LEU A 608 25.50 -24.50 -22.92
C LEU A 608 25.28 -25.83 -23.65
N ASP A 609 25.42 -26.97 -22.98
CA ASP A 609 25.19 -28.28 -23.60
C ASP A 609 23.71 -28.45 -23.98
N GLU A 610 22.80 -28.05 -23.08
CA GLU A 610 21.35 -28.01 -23.37
C GLU A 610 21.03 -26.98 -24.46
N ALA A 611 21.67 -25.80 -24.43
CA ALA A 611 21.47 -24.76 -25.44
C ALA A 611 21.87 -25.24 -26.85
N ARG A 612 23.00 -25.94 -26.99
CA ARG A 612 23.47 -26.53 -28.26
C ARG A 612 22.56 -27.63 -28.77
N GLN A 613 22.03 -28.46 -27.88
CA GLN A 613 21.07 -29.50 -28.27
C GLN A 613 19.76 -28.88 -28.77
N ARG A 614 19.31 -27.80 -28.14
CA ARG A 614 18.07 -27.11 -28.48
C ARG A 614 18.18 -26.28 -29.76
N LEU A 615 19.33 -25.63 -29.98
CA LEU A 615 19.55 -24.64 -31.04
C LEU A 615 20.88 -24.95 -31.77
N PRO A 616 20.96 -26.06 -32.53
CA PRO A 616 22.21 -26.51 -33.14
C PRO A 616 22.75 -25.57 -34.22
N GLU A 617 21.90 -24.69 -34.76
CA GLU A 617 22.28 -23.70 -35.78
C GLU A 617 22.84 -22.41 -35.18
N CYS A 618 22.70 -22.19 -33.87
CA CYS A 618 23.28 -21.05 -33.16
C CYS A 618 24.70 -21.38 -32.66
N THR A 619 25.53 -20.36 -32.48
CA THR A 619 26.91 -20.55 -31.98
C THR A 619 26.98 -20.32 -30.47
N PHE A 620 27.38 -21.32 -29.67
CA PHE A 620 27.51 -21.19 -28.20
C PHE A 620 28.94 -21.37 -27.71
N ARG A 621 29.46 -20.40 -26.95
CA ARG A 621 30.84 -20.42 -26.40
C ARG A 621 30.86 -20.18 -24.90
N VAL A 622 31.68 -20.95 -24.18
CA VAL A 622 32.01 -20.63 -22.78
C VAL A 622 32.87 -19.38 -22.78
N MET A 623 32.40 -18.29 -22.16
CA MET A 623 33.08 -17.00 -22.23
C MET A 623 32.65 -16.09 -21.07
N SER A 624 33.55 -15.22 -20.61
CA SER A 624 33.22 -14.17 -19.64
C SER A 624 32.52 -13.00 -20.32
N SER A 625 31.43 -12.50 -19.73
CA SER A 625 30.73 -11.31 -20.20
C SER A 625 31.56 -10.02 -20.05
N THR A 626 32.58 -10.00 -19.18
CA THR A 626 33.44 -8.83 -18.93
C THR A 626 34.76 -8.88 -19.71
N ARG A 627 34.95 -9.91 -20.54
CA ARG A 627 36.09 -10.04 -21.45
C ARG A 627 35.66 -10.86 -22.68
N LEU A 628 35.08 -10.18 -23.65
CA LEU A 628 34.52 -10.78 -24.84
C LEU A 628 35.62 -11.06 -25.88
N GLU A 629 35.82 -12.33 -26.23
CA GLU A 629 36.77 -12.75 -27.27
C GLU A 629 36.17 -12.61 -28.68
N TYR A 630 35.61 -11.43 -28.96
CA TYR A 630 35.10 -11.03 -30.25
C TYR A 630 35.80 -9.74 -30.73
N PRO A 631 35.97 -9.57 -32.06
CA PRO A 631 36.51 -8.33 -32.60
C PRO A 631 35.67 -7.11 -32.22
N ASP A 632 36.31 -5.95 -32.25
CA ASP A 632 35.62 -4.66 -32.16
C ASP A 632 34.61 -4.53 -33.32
N ALA A 633 33.47 -3.90 -33.07
CA ALA A 633 32.45 -3.64 -34.08
C ALA A 633 32.04 -4.88 -34.91
N PHE A 634 31.70 -5.96 -34.21
CA PHE A 634 31.24 -7.21 -34.82
C PHE A 634 29.74 -7.45 -34.66
N PHE A 635 29.11 -6.99 -33.58
CA PHE A 635 27.69 -7.24 -33.29
C PHE A 635 26.82 -6.04 -33.61
N ARG A 636 25.60 -6.32 -34.04
CA ARG A 636 24.57 -5.29 -34.24
C ARG A 636 23.58 -5.20 -33.08
N LEU A 637 23.43 -6.29 -32.33
CA LEU A 637 22.68 -6.34 -31.08
C LEU A 637 23.45 -7.13 -30.03
N VAL A 638 23.57 -6.58 -28.82
CA VAL A 638 24.00 -7.30 -27.62
C VAL A 638 22.81 -7.32 -26.65
N MET A 639 22.37 -8.51 -26.27
CA MET A 639 21.29 -8.73 -25.32
C MET A 639 21.81 -9.36 -24.02
N CYS A 640 21.29 -8.92 -22.87
CA CYS A 640 21.57 -9.54 -21.57
C CYS A 640 20.30 -9.52 -20.72
N VAL A 641 19.81 -10.67 -20.25
CA VAL A 641 18.55 -10.76 -19.50
C VAL A 641 18.83 -11.15 -18.05
N GLU A 642 18.54 -10.24 -17.12
CA GLU A 642 18.64 -10.40 -15.65
C GLU A 642 20.03 -10.74 -15.06
N GLN A 643 21.10 -10.71 -15.86
CA GLN A 643 22.41 -11.19 -15.40
C GLN A 643 23.44 -10.08 -15.12
N ALA A 644 23.26 -8.87 -15.64
CA ALA A 644 24.27 -7.82 -15.53
C ALA A 644 24.58 -7.39 -14.08
N ALA A 645 23.63 -7.54 -13.14
CA ALA A 645 23.85 -7.32 -11.71
C ALA A 645 24.92 -8.22 -11.07
N TYR A 646 25.20 -9.38 -11.67
CA TYR A 646 26.08 -10.40 -11.12
C TYR A 646 27.48 -10.39 -11.72
N PHE A 647 27.72 -9.59 -12.76
CA PHE A 647 29.03 -9.51 -13.41
C PHE A 647 30.05 -8.76 -12.54
N ASP A 648 31.34 -9.07 -12.70
CA ASP A 648 32.44 -8.35 -12.03
C ASP A 648 33.25 -7.55 -13.06
N THR A 649 32.83 -6.34 -13.45
CA THR A 649 31.65 -5.58 -13.00
C THR A 649 30.65 -5.37 -14.14
N ARG A 650 29.41 -4.99 -13.82
CA ARG A 650 28.40 -4.48 -14.77
C ARG A 650 29.00 -3.44 -15.71
N ARG A 651 29.85 -2.56 -15.19
CA ARG A 651 30.53 -1.52 -15.96
C ARG A 651 31.51 -2.10 -16.98
N GLU A 652 32.30 -3.11 -16.61
CA GLU A 652 33.22 -3.76 -17.55
C GLU A 652 32.45 -4.50 -18.66
N PHE A 653 31.34 -5.17 -18.33
CA PHE A 653 30.45 -5.73 -19.35
C PHE A 653 29.93 -4.66 -20.31
N ILE A 654 29.46 -3.51 -19.79
CA ILE A 654 28.97 -2.41 -20.63
C ILE A 654 30.05 -1.90 -21.57
N ARG A 655 31.31 -1.82 -21.13
CA ARG A 655 32.43 -1.43 -22.00
C ARG A 655 32.71 -2.45 -23.08
N GLU A 656 32.75 -3.72 -22.74
CA GLU A 656 32.95 -4.80 -23.71
C GLU A 656 31.81 -4.85 -24.72
N ALA A 657 30.56 -4.69 -24.27
CA ALA A 657 29.40 -4.56 -25.14
C ALA A 657 29.55 -3.37 -26.11
N LEU A 658 29.98 -2.20 -25.61
CA LEU A 658 30.24 -1.04 -26.46
C LEU A 658 31.35 -1.32 -27.48
N ARG A 659 32.44 -2.00 -27.07
CA ARG A 659 33.56 -2.32 -27.96
C ARG A 659 33.12 -3.21 -29.11
N VAL A 660 32.44 -4.31 -28.80
CA VAL A 660 32.03 -5.31 -29.80
C VAL A 660 30.84 -4.88 -30.64
N LEU A 661 30.05 -3.88 -30.22
CA LEU A 661 28.98 -3.34 -31.04
C LEU A 661 29.52 -2.53 -32.23
N GLU A 662 28.91 -2.65 -33.39
CA GLU A 662 29.13 -1.76 -34.54
C GLU A 662 28.59 -0.35 -34.26
N PRO A 663 29.10 0.72 -34.90
CA PRO A 663 28.41 2.01 -34.92
C PRO A 663 26.95 1.86 -35.39
N GLY A 664 26.00 2.40 -34.64
CA GLY A 664 24.56 2.18 -34.84
C GLY A 664 24.00 0.91 -34.18
N GLY A 665 24.85 0.04 -33.63
CA GLY A 665 24.45 -1.16 -32.91
C GLY A 665 23.82 -0.88 -31.54
N HIS A 666 23.01 -1.83 -31.06
CA HIS A 666 22.18 -1.67 -29.87
C HIS A 666 22.60 -2.58 -28.71
N LEU A 667 22.66 -2.03 -27.51
CA LEU A 667 22.66 -2.79 -26.26
C LEU A 667 21.25 -2.78 -25.69
N VAL A 668 20.69 -3.96 -25.44
CA VAL A 668 19.39 -4.12 -24.80
C VAL A 668 19.49 -5.10 -23.64
N LEU A 669 18.92 -4.75 -22.50
CA LEU A 669 18.98 -5.64 -21.34
C LEU A 669 17.79 -5.46 -20.39
N SER A 670 17.46 -6.51 -19.66
CA SER A 670 16.74 -6.38 -18.40
C SER A 670 17.73 -6.55 -17.25
N ASP A 671 17.55 -5.79 -16.17
CA ASP A 671 18.48 -5.85 -15.05
C ASP A 671 17.78 -5.55 -13.72
N ILE A 672 18.40 -6.08 -12.67
CA ILE A 672 17.96 -5.89 -11.30
C ILE A 672 18.89 -4.89 -10.63
N LEU A 673 18.29 -3.82 -10.09
CA LEU A 673 18.97 -2.91 -9.20
C LEU A 673 18.64 -3.32 -7.79
N TYR A 674 19.63 -3.86 -7.09
CA TYR A 674 19.51 -4.22 -5.70
C TYR A 674 19.75 -3.00 -4.79
N THR A 675 19.25 -3.08 -3.56
CA THR A 675 19.58 -2.15 -2.49
C THR A 675 21.05 -2.26 -2.07
N ARG A 676 21.52 -1.33 -1.21
CA ARG A 676 22.93 -1.22 -0.76
C ARG A 676 23.35 -2.46 0.04
N ASP A 677 22.47 -2.80 0.98
CA ASP A 677 22.27 -4.04 1.73
C ASP A 677 22.15 -5.26 0.82
N GLY A 678 21.32 -5.22 -0.22
CA GLY A 678 21.19 -6.30 -1.19
C GLY A 678 22.49 -6.70 -1.87
N ASP A 679 23.20 -5.73 -2.48
CA ASP A 679 24.50 -5.99 -3.11
C ASP A 679 25.54 -6.46 -2.09
N ALA A 680 25.59 -5.85 -0.89
CA ALA A 680 26.56 -6.19 0.13
C ALA A 680 26.35 -7.59 0.73
N MET A 681 25.11 -8.05 0.89
CA MET A 681 24.78 -9.30 1.61
C MET A 681 24.93 -10.58 0.78
N SER A 682 25.04 -10.50 -0.54
CA SER A 682 25.26 -11.68 -1.39
C SER A 682 26.74 -11.84 -1.73
N PRO A 683 27.32 -13.04 -1.55
CA PRO A 683 28.71 -13.31 -1.91
C PRO A 683 28.91 -13.25 -3.43
N ASP A 684 27.86 -13.50 -4.21
CA ASP A 684 27.90 -13.61 -5.67
C ASP A 684 27.60 -12.28 -6.40
N ARG A 685 27.44 -11.17 -5.66
CA ARG A 685 27.22 -9.84 -6.24
C ARG A 685 28.43 -8.94 -6.01
N CYS A 686 28.79 -8.12 -7.00
CA CYS A 686 29.84 -7.12 -6.85
C CYS A 686 29.25 -5.80 -6.37
N THR A 687 29.72 -5.27 -5.23
CA THR A 687 29.22 -3.99 -4.68
C THR A 687 29.48 -2.79 -5.59
N HIS A 688 30.45 -2.90 -6.50
CA HIS A 688 30.72 -1.89 -7.53
C HIS A 688 29.61 -1.78 -8.58
N ASN A 689 28.70 -2.75 -8.64
CA ASN A 689 27.56 -2.69 -9.55
C ASN A 689 26.45 -1.78 -9.04
N HIS A 690 26.45 -1.36 -7.77
CA HIS A 690 25.31 -0.64 -7.19
C HIS A 690 24.89 0.60 -8.00
N LEU A 691 23.60 0.69 -8.33
CA LEU A 691 22.98 1.84 -8.97
C LEU A 691 21.75 2.24 -8.16
N SER A 692 21.63 3.54 -7.87
CA SER A 692 20.56 4.08 -7.03
C SER A 692 19.17 4.11 -7.70
N GLY A 693 19.05 3.65 -8.94
CA GLY A 693 17.82 3.66 -9.72
C GLY A 693 18.05 3.91 -11.22
N PRO A 694 16.97 4.00 -12.01
CA PRO A 694 17.02 4.17 -13.47
C PRO A 694 17.90 5.33 -13.93
N ALA A 695 17.81 6.48 -13.26
CA ALA A 695 18.56 7.69 -13.59
C ALA A 695 20.08 7.57 -13.31
N ALA A 696 20.52 6.62 -12.49
CA ALA A 696 21.94 6.30 -12.34
C ALA A 696 22.43 5.36 -13.44
N TYR A 697 21.57 4.44 -13.89
CA TYR A 697 21.86 3.56 -15.01
C TYR A 697 22.06 4.34 -16.30
N VAL A 698 21.18 5.33 -16.59
CA VAL A 698 21.33 6.22 -17.76
C VAL A 698 22.73 6.86 -17.78
N ARG A 699 23.12 7.48 -16.65
CA ARG A 699 24.43 8.14 -16.54
C ARG A 699 25.61 7.17 -16.71
N LEU A 700 25.49 5.93 -16.24
CA LEU A 700 26.52 4.91 -16.43
C LEU A 700 26.73 4.64 -17.93
N LEU A 701 25.65 4.37 -18.66
CA LEU A 701 25.71 4.08 -20.11
C LEU A 701 26.24 5.28 -20.91
N GLU A 702 25.74 6.48 -20.63
CA GLU A 702 26.19 7.71 -21.30
C GLU A 702 27.68 7.99 -21.04
N ARG A 703 28.15 7.74 -19.82
CA ARG A 703 29.55 7.93 -19.44
C ARG A 703 30.48 6.96 -20.18
N GLU A 704 30.06 5.72 -20.38
CA GLU A 704 30.88 4.73 -21.10
C GLU A 704 30.87 4.95 -22.61
N GLY A 705 29.92 5.72 -23.15
CA GLY A 705 29.93 6.18 -24.55
C GLY A 705 28.66 5.90 -25.34
N PHE A 706 27.67 5.24 -24.74
CA PHE A 706 26.37 5.04 -25.39
C PHE A 706 25.58 6.34 -25.53
N LYS A 707 24.70 6.41 -26.53
CA LYS A 707 23.72 7.48 -26.74
C LYS A 707 22.31 6.88 -26.88
N ARG A 708 21.29 7.74 -26.97
CA ARG A 708 19.87 7.34 -27.04
C ARG A 708 19.53 6.32 -25.95
N VAL A 709 19.91 6.64 -24.71
CA VAL A 709 19.76 5.73 -23.57
C VAL A 709 18.34 5.85 -23.02
N HIS A 710 17.62 4.73 -23.02
CA HIS A 710 16.29 4.60 -22.47
C HIS A 710 16.29 3.56 -21.35
N VAL A 711 15.80 3.94 -20.18
CA VAL A 711 15.66 3.04 -19.02
C VAL A 711 14.24 3.14 -18.49
N ILE A 712 13.51 2.03 -18.57
CA ILE A 712 12.12 1.89 -18.16
C ILE A 712 12.12 1.17 -16.81
N ASP A 713 11.45 1.77 -15.81
CA ASP A 713 11.19 1.11 -14.54
C ASP A 713 10.03 0.11 -14.74
N ALA A 714 10.35 -1.17 -14.69
CA ALA A 714 9.40 -2.27 -14.84
C ALA A 714 9.24 -3.06 -13.53
N THR A 715 9.58 -2.45 -12.38
CA THR A 715 9.58 -3.12 -11.07
C THR A 715 8.25 -3.80 -10.76
N ASP A 716 7.14 -3.10 -10.99
CA ASP A 716 5.82 -3.63 -10.66
C ASP A 716 5.41 -4.75 -11.62
N ARG A 717 5.59 -4.54 -12.93
CA ARG A 717 5.22 -5.47 -14.01
C ARG A 717 6.12 -6.72 -14.08
N CYS A 718 7.32 -6.67 -13.52
CA CYS A 718 8.24 -7.80 -13.47
C CYS A 718 8.35 -8.33 -12.05
N ALA A 719 9.19 -7.71 -11.22
CA ALA A 719 9.59 -8.25 -9.92
C ALA A 719 8.45 -8.42 -8.91
N ARG A 720 7.55 -7.42 -8.77
CA ARG A 720 6.45 -7.52 -7.80
C ARG A 720 5.39 -8.52 -8.24
N THR A 721 4.96 -8.46 -9.50
CA THR A 721 3.99 -9.43 -10.02
C THR A 721 4.56 -10.84 -10.02
N TYR A 722 5.85 -11.03 -10.37
CA TYR A 722 6.53 -12.31 -10.25
C TYR A 722 6.43 -12.86 -8.83
N GLN A 723 6.73 -12.06 -7.80
CA GLN A 723 6.63 -12.48 -6.40
C GLN A 723 5.24 -13.03 -6.08
N THR A 724 4.19 -12.30 -6.47
CA THR A 724 2.80 -12.74 -6.24
C THR A 724 2.50 -14.04 -7.00
N ARG A 725 2.92 -14.15 -8.25
CA ARG A 725 2.65 -15.31 -9.12
C ARG A 725 3.36 -16.57 -8.64
N ILE A 726 4.66 -16.48 -8.34
CA ILE A 726 5.43 -17.64 -7.85
C ILE A 726 4.95 -18.05 -6.45
N THR A 727 4.63 -17.09 -5.58
CA THR A 727 4.06 -17.39 -4.24
C THR A 727 2.73 -18.13 -4.35
N ARG A 728 1.83 -17.68 -5.23
CA ARG A 728 0.54 -18.34 -5.46
C ARG A 728 0.73 -19.74 -6.01
N HIS A 729 1.59 -19.91 -7.01
CA HIS A 729 1.91 -21.23 -7.56
C HIS A 729 2.39 -22.20 -6.47
N LEU A 730 3.31 -21.77 -5.60
CA LEU A 730 3.78 -22.58 -4.48
C LEU A 730 2.67 -22.85 -3.44
N LEU A 731 1.83 -21.86 -3.16
CA LEU A 731 0.70 -22.01 -2.24
C LEU A 731 -0.32 -23.04 -2.74
N ASP A 732 -0.62 -23.05 -4.04
CA ASP A 732 -1.55 -24.00 -4.65
C ASP A 732 -1.00 -25.43 -4.59
N ARG A 733 0.30 -25.61 -4.82
CA ARG A 733 0.97 -26.91 -4.65
C ARG A 733 1.02 -27.37 -3.20
N PHE A 734 1.22 -26.44 -2.27
CA PHE A 734 1.13 -26.73 -0.83
C PHE A 734 -0.28 -27.18 -0.45
N ARG A 735 -1.32 -26.50 -0.97
CA ARG A 735 -2.73 -26.88 -0.77
C ARG A 735 -3.06 -28.24 -1.39
N ALA A 736 -2.43 -28.57 -2.53
CA ALA A 736 -2.55 -29.87 -3.17
C ALA A 736 -1.71 -30.98 -2.49
N ALA A 737 -1.01 -30.66 -1.40
CA ALA A 737 -0.09 -31.55 -0.68
C ALA A 737 1.06 -32.10 -1.55
N GLU A 738 1.45 -31.40 -2.61
CA GLU A 738 2.58 -31.74 -3.47
C GLU A 738 3.93 -31.33 -2.86
N ILE A 739 3.92 -30.36 -1.94
CA ILE A 739 5.10 -29.91 -1.19
C ILE A 739 4.81 -29.92 0.31
N GLY A 740 5.79 -30.34 1.10
CA GLY A 740 5.69 -30.36 2.56
C GLY A 740 5.84 -28.97 3.19
N GLU A 741 5.36 -28.82 4.43
CA GLU A 741 5.39 -27.54 5.16
C GLU A 741 6.80 -26.97 5.35
N GLY A 742 7.80 -27.81 5.63
CA GLY A 742 9.18 -27.38 5.80
C GLY A 742 9.78 -26.78 4.51
N ASP A 743 9.50 -27.41 3.37
CA ASP A 743 9.95 -26.94 2.06
C ASP A 743 9.21 -25.67 1.66
N PHE A 744 7.90 -25.62 1.87
CA PHE A 744 7.08 -24.43 1.62
C PHE A 744 7.56 -23.22 2.44
N ASN A 745 7.78 -23.38 3.74
CA ASN A 745 8.27 -22.31 4.60
C ASN A 745 9.67 -21.82 4.19
N THR A 746 10.55 -22.74 3.82
CA THR A 746 11.90 -22.42 3.33
C THR A 746 11.83 -21.60 2.04
N LEU A 747 10.98 -22.02 1.10
CA LEU A 747 10.74 -21.32 -0.16
C LEU A 747 10.19 -19.92 0.03
N MET A 748 9.15 -19.80 0.86
CA MET A 748 8.51 -18.53 1.16
C MET A 748 9.49 -17.55 1.81
N ALA A 749 10.33 -18.02 2.72
CA ALA A 749 11.38 -17.21 3.33
C ALA A 749 12.44 -16.75 2.29
N MET A 750 12.80 -17.61 1.34
CA MET A 750 13.75 -17.28 0.27
C MET A 750 13.20 -16.24 -0.70
N ILE A 751 11.96 -16.42 -1.19
CA ILE A 751 11.29 -15.46 -2.08
C ILE A 751 11.15 -14.10 -1.39
N SER A 752 10.68 -14.11 -0.14
CA SER A 752 10.54 -12.88 0.66
C SER A 752 11.87 -12.14 0.80
N ARG A 753 12.98 -12.88 1.02
CA ARG A 753 14.31 -12.29 1.15
C ARG A 753 14.87 -11.73 -0.17
N HIS A 754 14.63 -12.43 -1.28
CA HIS A 754 15.08 -11.97 -2.59
C HIS A 754 14.38 -10.66 -3.00
N VAL A 755 13.08 -10.55 -2.70
CA VAL A 755 12.31 -9.33 -3.00
C VAL A 755 12.57 -8.21 -2.01
N LEU A 756 12.85 -8.52 -0.74
CA LEU A 756 13.21 -7.51 0.26
C LEU A 756 14.38 -6.62 -0.19
N PHE A 757 15.34 -7.19 -0.93
CA PHE A 757 16.55 -6.51 -1.38
C PHE A 757 16.51 -6.02 -2.82
N LEU A 758 15.48 -6.40 -3.58
CA LEU A 758 15.28 -5.90 -4.93
C LEU A 758 14.72 -4.48 -4.85
N HIS A 759 15.51 -3.50 -5.30
CA HIS A 759 15.11 -2.10 -5.26
C HIS A 759 14.29 -1.72 -6.50
N ARG A 760 14.81 -2.06 -7.69
CA ARG A 760 14.16 -1.82 -8.98
C ARG A 760 14.45 -2.94 -9.96
N TYR A 761 13.51 -3.15 -10.87
CA TYR A 761 13.69 -3.94 -12.08
C TYR A 761 13.60 -3.01 -13.28
N VAL A 762 14.60 -3.03 -14.17
CA VAL A 762 14.66 -2.09 -15.29
C VAL A 762 14.80 -2.79 -16.64
N LEU A 763 14.18 -2.21 -17.66
CA LEU A 763 14.44 -2.53 -19.06
C LEU A 763 15.26 -1.40 -19.65
N VAL A 764 16.30 -1.73 -20.40
CA VAL A 764 17.32 -0.80 -20.86
C VAL A 764 17.55 -0.99 -22.36
N SER A 765 17.62 0.12 -23.08
CA SER A 765 18.07 0.17 -24.47
C SER A 765 19.03 1.34 -24.67
N ALA A 766 20.09 1.13 -25.43
CA ALA A 766 21.12 2.13 -25.71
C ALA A 766 21.78 1.86 -27.08
N THR A 767 22.26 2.91 -27.76
CA THR A 767 22.91 2.79 -29.07
C THR A 767 24.37 3.23 -29.01
N LYS A 768 25.26 2.50 -29.68
CA LYS A 768 26.61 2.99 -30.02
C LYS A 768 26.52 3.96 -31.20
N PHE A 769 27.22 5.08 -31.13
CA PHE A 769 27.37 6.02 -32.25
C PHE A 769 28.81 6.10 -32.70
#